data_AF-A0A800UFT7-F1
#
_entry.id   AF-A0A800UFT7-F1
#
_cell.length_a   1.000
_cell.length_b   1.000
_cell.length_c   1.000
_cell.angle_alpha   90.00
_cell.angle_beta   90.00
_cell.angle_gamma   90.00
#
_symmetry.space_group_name_H-M   'P 1'
#
loop_
_entity.id
_entity.type
_entity.pdbx_description
1 polymer ?
#
loop_
_entity_poly.entity_id
_entity_poly.type
_entity_poly.pdbx_seq_one_letter_code
_entity_poly.pdbx_strand_id
1 'polypeptide(L)'
;MKKEIIITDLSKMHGGKVCIFGIDGEGRPIRPVIPYSGVKESYLFYGWGGQVIKPFAKIEFDFLRPLPKPPHTEDWEINTRYRPRLIGVLSEEEREKFLESTLDGSVKDIFGAKIHEGRYTNPGEGRRSLGTIKVVNVLDVNYSMKEERKYKYRITFSDMSEEIYNLQVTDCAFREYCDAQRIQMGKNPGSISDELRWRLNQSNLFLHIGLTRLFKDVHWLQVSGLHAFPDYREKDYGKQVNMELAYQALQKYFGFTSFFLLQEEIIKDILQKNDVFALMPTGGGKSLCYQLPALLLDGVTIVISPLIALMKDQVDGLKANGIAAAYINSSLGFDEIQHIKSELLGDRVSTLYVAPERIMLPSFLSFLQRLNISLIAVDEAHCISEWGHDFRPEYRQLKLLKEHFPQAPLIALTATAIPEVQKDIITQLRLTNSKIYKASLNRENLFYQVKPKDNAYHQLLQYLKKHKKDSGIIYCYSRKSADNLANKLQEEGYRVLPYHAGLGSNLRTETQDKFIKDDVEIIVATIAFGMGIDKPNIRFVIHYDLPKNLETYYQETGRAGRDGLRSDCILFFSYGDKRKIEYFIEQKGDETEKRIAYKKLYDMVNFCECRTCHRKILLDYFGEAYHETNCGNCDNCLEPKETIDGTIIAQKIISCVSQVKERFGINYIVDILYGSKNQKLIRNRHDILGAYGAGKEYSKKQWQAFIRELAQLGYLKSEGDKYPIVKLTPQSCDILSKKEGVLLTKPAEEVQIAQKYFDEDFNHGLFEILRSLRKELADAEDMPPYIIFHDSSLKAMATQFPRSLSDFRKIGGVGESKLEKYGELFVKEIVDYCEKREHILSFPVKEEAYSDKSKAYSAKEIQKIHPRAYEPWTKEDDEKLIAEYKSGKAIEELMELFGRQRGGINSRLKKLGILS
;
A
#
# COMPACT_ATOMS: atom_id res chain seq x y z
N MET A 1 -56.01 -23.06 -11.00
CA MET A 1 -55.42 -22.75 -9.69
C MET A 1 -54.14 -21.99 -9.93
N LYS A 2 -54.14 -20.69 -9.66
CA LYS A 2 -52.92 -19.88 -9.79
C LYS A 2 -51.95 -20.21 -8.67
N LYS A 3 -50.72 -20.57 -9.02
CA LYS A 3 -49.62 -20.82 -8.08
C LYS A 3 -48.36 -20.11 -8.56
N GLU A 4 -47.63 -19.55 -7.62
CA GLU A 4 -46.30 -19.02 -7.86
C GLU A 4 -45.28 -20.16 -7.74
N ILE A 5 -44.38 -20.23 -8.71
CA ILE A 5 -43.31 -21.23 -8.77
C ILE A 5 -42.00 -20.53 -9.06
N ILE A 6 -40.94 -20.91 -8.35
CA ILE A 6 -39.57 -20.55 -8.70
C ILE A 6 -39.05 -21.62 -9.63
N ILE A 7 -38.79 -21.25 -10.89
CA ILE A 7 -38.24 -22.17 -11.89
C ILE A 7 -36.78 -22.39 -11.55
N THR A 8 -36.34 -23.61 -11.33
CA THR A 8 -34.94 -23.91 -10.97
C THR A 8 -34.17 -24.47 -12.15
N ASP A 9 -34.78 -25.35 -12.95
CA ASP A 9 -34.10 -25.95 -14.10
C ASP A 9 -34.96 -26.07 -15.36
N LEU A 10 -34.25 -26.14 -16.49
CA LEU A 10 -34.77 -26.32 -17.83
C LEU A 10 -34.05 -27.49 -18.48
N SER A 11 -34.75 -28.62 -18.60
CA SER A 11 -34.17 -29.89 -19.03
C SER A 11 -34.52 -30.25 -20.48
N LYS A 12 -33.52 -30.57 -21.29
CA LYS A 12 -33.71 -31.00 -22.69
C LYS A 12 -34.32 -32.41 -22.78
N MET A 13 -35.34 -32.57 -23.61
CA MET A 13 -36.02 -33.83 -23.90
C MET A 13 -35.81 -34.30 -25.35
N HIS A 14 -36.21 -35.54 -25.64
CA HIS A 14 -36.21 -36.09 -27.01
C HIS A 14 -37.11 -35.26 -27.94
N GLY A 15 -36.68 -35.07 -29.20
CA GLY A 15 -37.41 -34.30 -30.20
C GLY A 15 -37.31 -32.77 -30.06
N GLY A 16 -36.32 -32.25 -29.32
CA GLY A 16 -36.07 -30.80 -29.20
C GLY A 16 -37.05 -30.06 -28.28
N LYS A 17 -37.73 -30.79 -27.40
CA LYS A 17 -38.65 -30.25 -26.38
C LYS A 17 -37.89 -29.97 -25.08
N VAL A 18 -38.44 -29.10 -24.24
CA VAL A 18 -37.88 -28.77 -22.92
C VAL A 18 -38.91 -29.04 -21.82
N CYS A 19 -38.43 -29.59 -20.70
CA CYS A 19 -39.18 -29.71 -19.47
C CYS A 19 -38.79 -28.58 -18.52
N ILE A 20 -39.79 -27.94 -17.91
CA ILE A 20 -39.59 -26.89 -16.92
C ILE A 20 -39.77 -27.52 -15.55
N PHE A 21 -38.84 -27.25 -14.64
CA PHE A 21 -38.94 -27.66 -13.25
C PHE A 21 -38.94 -26.43 -12.36
N GLY A 22 -39.70 -26.50 -11.27
CA GLY A 22 -39.67 -25.46 -10.26
C GLY A 22 -40.23 -25.94 -8.94
N ILE A 23 -40.19 -25.06 -7.96
CA ILE A 23 -40.59 -25.34 -6.58
C ILE A 23 -41.66 -24.33 -6.18
N ASP A 24 -42.73 -24.82 -5.55
CA ASP A 24 -43.82 -23.97 -5.06
C ASP A 24 -43.47 -23.28 -3.72
N GLY A 25 -44.36 -22.37 -3.27
CA GLY A 25 -44.16 -21.64 -2.02
C GLY A 25 -44.13 -22.49 -0.73
N GLU A 26 -44.40 -23.80 -0.82
CA GLU A 26 -44.29 -24.76 0.29
C GLU A 26 -43.02 -25.63 0.17
N GLY A 27 -42.10 -25.30 -0.75
CA GLY A 27 -40.87 -26.07 -0.95
C GLY A 27 -41.09 -27.40 -1.69
N ARG A 28 -42.25 -27.60 -2.32
CA ARG A 28 -42.56 -28.85 -3.03
C ARG A 28 -42.10 -28.76 -4.49
N PRO A 29 -41.40 -29.79 -5.00
CA PRO A 29 -41.08 -29.88 -6.41
C PRO A 29 -42.36 -29.96 -7.26
N ILE A 30 -42.42 -29.17 -8.33
CA ILE A 30 -43.52 -29.14 -9.31
C ILE A 30 -42.95 -29.12 -10.72
N ARG A 31 -43.55 -29.95 -11.58
CA ARG A 31 -43.23 -30.07 -12.98
C ARG A 31 -44.47 -29.76 -13.83
N PRO A 32 -44.54 -28.56 -14.43
CA PRO A 32 -45.58 -28.23 -15.39
C PRO A 32 -45.55 -29.17 -16.60
N VAL A 33 -46.63 -29.93 -16.80
CA VAL A 33 -46.84 -30.78 -17.98
C VAL A 33 -47.55 -29.94 -19.04
N ILE A 34 -46.78 -29.55 -20.06
CA ILE A 34 -47.29 -28.84 -21.24
C ILE A 34 -47.66 -29.89 -22.31
N PRO A 35 -48.79 -29.76 -23.03
CA PRO A 35 -49.19 -30.67 -24.11
C PRO A 35 -48.10 -30.88 -25.17
N TYR A 36 -48.26 -31.91 -26.01
CA TYR A 36 -47.23 -32.43 -26.91
C TYR A 36 -46.61 -31.43 -27.91
N SER A 37 -47.22 -30.24 -28.08
CA SER A 37 -46.70 -29.08 -28.82
C SER A 37 -45.84 -28.11 -27.98
N GLY A 38 -45.38 -28.52 -26.78
CA GLY A 38 -44.73 -27.70 -25.75
C GLY A 38 -43.47 -26.93 -26.15
N VAL A 39 -42.84 -26.28 -25.16
CA VAL A 39 -41.69 -25.37 -25.36
C VAL A 39 -40.56 -26.10 -26.10
N LYS A 40 -40.23 -25.62 -27.30
CA LYS A 40 -39.08 -26.09 -28.06
C LYS A 40 -37.82 -25.47 -27.46
N GLU A 41 -36.71 -26.18 -27.54
CA GLU A 41 -35.39 -25.68 -27.14
C GLU A 41 -35.07 -24.35 -27.82
N SER A 42 -35.42 -24.21 -29.11
CA SER A 42 -35.27 -22.96 -29.85
C SER A 42 -36.06 -21.79 -29.29
N TYR A 43 -37.09 -22.00 -28.46
CA TYR A 43 -37.86 -20.91 -27.84
C TYR A 43 -37.17 -20.31 -26.61
N LEU A 44 -36.13 -20.97 -26.08
CA LEU A 44 -35.30 -20.47 -24.98
C LEU A 44 -34.06 -19.72 -25.49
N PHE A 45 -33.71 -19.91 -26.77
CA PHE A 45 -32.50 -19.39 -27.39
C PHE A 45 -32.84 -18.70 -28.71
N TYR A 46 -33.08 -17.38 -28.68
CA TYR A 46 -33.06 -16.54 -29.89
C TYR A 46 -32.14 -15.33 -29.67
N GLY A 47 -31.31 -15.08 -30.70
CA GLY A 47 -30.30 -14.05 -30.74
C GLY A 47 -30.86 -12.64 -30.55
N TRP A 48 -30.13 -11.86 -29.76
CA TRP A 48 -30.35 -10.44 -29.44
C TRP A 48 -31.58 -10.13 -28.58
N GLY A 49 -31.46 -10.38 -27.26
CA GLY A 49 -31.97 -9.42 -26.28
C GLY A 49 -32.93 -9.87 -25.16
N GLY A 50 -33.31 -11.15 -25.04
CA GLY A 50 -34.06 -11.58 -23.85
C GLY A 50 -34.46 -13.06 -23.79
N GLN A 51 -34.04 -13.77 -22.74
CA GLN A 51 -34.58 -15.09 -22.37
C GLN A 51 -35.99 -14.91 -21.79
N VAL A 52 -36.97 -15.70 -22.26
CA VAL A 52 -38.36 -15.64 -21.77
C VAL A 52 -38.54 -16.38 -20.44
N ILE A 53 -37.70 -17.39 -20.14
CA ILE A 53 -37.71 -18.14 -18.88
C ILE A 53 -36.25 -18.39 -18.45
N LYS A 54 -35.90 -17.95 -17.25
CA LYS A 54 -34.55 -18.12 -16.66
C LYS A 54 -34.62 -19.01 -15.42
N PRO A 55 -33.58 -19.81 -15.12
CA PRO A 55 -33.40 -20.35 -13.78
C PRO A 55 -33.52 -19.25 -12.73
N PHE A 56 -34.17 -19.58 -11.63
CA PHE A 56 -34.58 -18.73 -10.51
C PHE A 56 -35.51 -17.56 -10.85
N ALA A 57 -36.24 -17.65 -11.97
CA ALA A 57 -37.37 -16.77 -12.23
C ALA A 57 -38.60 -17.22 -11.42
N LYS A 58 -39.21 -16.29 -10.70
CA LYS A 58 -40.49 -16.50 -10.01
C LYS A 58 -41.62 -16.24 -10.99
N ILE A 59 -42.39 -17.28 -11.33
CA ILE A 59 -43.43 -17.24 -12.35
C ILE A 59 -44.76 -17.73 -11.77
N GLU A 60 -45.84 -17.01 -12.07
CA GLU A 60 -47.20 -17.45 -11.80
C GLU A 60 -47.71 -18.36 -12.93
N PHE A 61 -48.08 -19.59 -12.60
CA PHE A 61 -48.75 -20.53 -13.49
C PHE A 61 -50.20 -20.74 -13.05
N ASP A 62 -51.10 -20.96 -14.01
CA ASP A 62 -52.45 -21.46 -13.74
C ASP A 62 -52.52 -22.96 -13.99
N PHE A 63 -52.63 -23.75 -12.92
CA PHE A 63 -52.72 -25.20 -12.97
C PHE A 63 -54.15 -25.69 -12.99
N LEU A 64 -54.45 -26.68 -13.82
CA LEU A 64 -55.77 -27.31 -13.87
C LEU A 64 -55.93 -28.35 -12.76
N ARG A 65 -55.04 -29.34 -12.71
CA ARG A 65 -55.06 -30.41 -11.70
C ARG A 65 -53.70 -31.09 -11.58
N PRO A 66 -53.37 -31.65 -10.41
CA PRO A 66 -52.26 -32.60 -10.30
C PRO A 66 -52.58 -33.85 -11.14
N LEU A 67 -51.56 -34.41 -11.79
CA LEU A 67 -51.64 -35.70 -12.47
C LEU A 67 -50.95 -36.75 -11.61
N PRO A 68 -51.67 -37.41 -10.68
CA PRO A 68 -51.11 -38.56 -10.00
C PRO A 68 -51.05 -39.73 -10.99
N LYS A 69 -49.89 -39.94 -11.62
CA LYS A 69 -49.56 -41.24 -12.20
C LYS A 69 -48.28 -41.73 -11.52
N PRO A 70 -48.35 -42.82 -10.73
CA PRO A 70 -47.17 -43.45 -10.18
C PRO A 70 -46.13 -43.68 -11.28
N PRO A 71 -44.83 -43.46 -11.00
CA PRO A 71 -44.28 -43.26 -9.66
C PRO A 71 -44.20 -41.79 -9.18
N HIS A 72 -44.79 -40.81 -9.88
CA HIS A 72 -44.40 -39.40 -9.70
C HIS A 72 -45.60 -38.51 -9.36
N THR A 73 -45.47 -37.73 -8.29
CA THR A 73 -46.57 -36.88 -7.75
C THR A 73 -46.41 -35.41 -8.12
N GLU A 74 -45.30 -35.05 -8.76
CA GLU A 74 -44.91 -33.67 -9.05
C GLU A 74 -45.38 -33.19 -10.42
N ASP A 75 -46.06 -34.03 -11.20
CA ASP A 75 -46.60 -33.65 -12.51
C ASP A 75 -47.91 -32.88 -12.37
N TRP A 76 -47.96 -31.67 -12.95
CA TRP A 76 -49.15 -30.82 -12.91
C TRP A 76 -49.58 -30.37 -14.30
N GLU A 77 -50.86 -30.54 -14.61
CA GLU A 77 -51.43 -30.06 -15.86
C GLU A 77 -51.63 -28.53 -15.80
N ILE A 78 -51.09 -27.80 -16.78
CA ILE A 78 -51.28 -26.33 -16.87
C ILE A 78 -52.43 -25.94 -17.80
N ASN A 79 -53.09 -24.83 -17.47
CA ASN A 79 -54.04 -24.16 -18.35
C ASN A 79 -53.28 -23.44 -19.46
N THR A 80 -53.16 -24.06 -20.64
CA THR A 80 -52.43 -23.49 -21.78
C THR A 80 -53.04 -22.23 -22.37
N ARG A 81 -54.29 -21.88 -22.03
CA ARG A 81 -54.89 -20.59 -22.40
C ARG A 81 -54.39 -19.44 -21.52
N TYR A 82 -53.86 -19.74 -20.34
CA TYR A 82 -53.24 -18.76 -19.45
C TYR A 82 -51.77 -18.55 -19.83
N ARG A 83 -51.36 -17.29 -20.02
CA ARG A 83 -49.95 -16.97 -20.22
C ARG A 83 -49.26 -16.83 -18.87
N PRO A 84 -48.17 -17.58 -18.60
CA PRO A 84 -47.42 -17.43 -17.36
C PRO A 84 -46.93 -15.98 -17.16
N ARG A 85 -47.01 -15.49 -15.93
CA ARG A 85 -46.61 -14.11 -15.59
C ARG A 85 -45.30 -14.12 -14.79
N LEU A 86 -44.28 -13.43 -15.27
CA LEU A 86 -43.06 -13.17 -14.49
C LEU A 86 -43.40 -12.24 -13.32
N ILE A 87 -43.09 -12.69 -12.10
CA ILE A 87 -43.31 -11.95 -10.85
C ILE A 87 -42.01 -11.28 -10.41
N GLY A 88 -40.88 -11.96 -10.58
CA GLY A 88 -39.56 -11.48 -10.21
C GLY A 88 -38.47 -12.49 -10.55
N VAL A 89 -37.23 -12.18 -10.21
CA VAL A 89 -36.07 -13.07 -10.35
C VAL A 89 -35.28 -12.99 -9.06
N LEU A 90 -34.86 -14.13 -8.52
CA LEU A 90 -34.03 -14.14 -7.32
C LEU A 90 -32.65 -13.53 -7.64
N SER A 91 -32.20 -12.65 -6.75
CA SER A 91 -30.82 -12.17 -6.69
C SER A 91 -29.85 -13.32 -6.43
N GLU A 92 -28.56 -13.09 -6.65
CA GLU A 92 -27.55 -14.14 -6.50
C GLU A 92 -27.47 -14.71 -5.07
N GLU A 93 -27.49 -13.84 -4.05
CA GLU A 93 -27.52 -14.22 -2.63
C GLU A 93 -28.78 -15.00 -2.24
N GLU A 94 -29.90 -14.75 -2.90
CA GLU A 94 -31.15 -15.46 -2.64
C GLU A 94 -31.16 -16.88 -3.23
N ARG A 95 -30.39 -17.14 -4.29
CA ARG A 95 -30.39 -18.45 -4.98
C ARG A 95 -29.77 -19.56 -4.17
N GLU A 96 -28.61 -19.29 -3.54
CA GLU A 96 -27.91 -20.29 -2.73
C GLU A 96 -28.76 -20.68 -1.52
N LYS A 97 -29.26 -19.68 -0.77
CA LYS A 97 -30.18 -19.89 0.37
C LYS A 97 -31.44 -20.65 -0.04
N PHE A 98 -31.98 -20.34 -1.22
CA PHE A 98 -33.15 -21.04 -1.74
C PHE A 98 -32.85 -22.52 -2.01
N LEU A 99 -31.73 -22.84 -2.67
CA LEU A 99 -31.33 -24.22 -2.92
C LEU A 99 -31.08 -24.98 -1.61
N GLU A 100 -30.41 -24.35 -0.64
CA GLU A 100 -30.19 -24.92 0.70
C GLU A 100 -31.51 -25.27 1.40
N SER A 101 -32.53 -24.42 1.28
CA SER A 101 -33.85 -24.68 1.87
C SER A 101 -34.62 -25.84 1.21
N THR A 102 -34.17 -26.31 0.05
CA THR A 102 -34.82 -27.35 -0.76
C THR A 102 -33.97 -28.61 -0.91
N LEU A 103 -32.91 -28.74 -0.11
CA LEU A 103 -32.01 -29.89 -0.12
C LEU A 103 -32.72 -31.18 0.33
N ASP A 104 -32.54 -32.22 -0.46
CA ASP A 104 -32.77 -33.60 -0.07
C ASP A 104 -31.44 -34.21 0.46
N GLY A 105 -31.52 -35.25 1.30
CA GLY A 105 -30.35 -35.81 2.00
C GLY A 105 -29.30 -36.41 1.07
N SER A 106 -29.72 -37.31 0.17
CA SER A 106 -28.86 -38.03 -0.77
C SER A 106 -29.66 -38.44 -2.01
N VAL A 107 -28.98 -38.88 -3.07
CA VAL A 107 -29.68 -39.41 -4.26
C VAL A 107 -30.57 -40.59 -3.88
N LYS A 108 -30.09 -41.43 -2.97
CA LYS A 108 -30.83 -42.58 -2.44
C LYS A 108 -32.10 -42.16 -1.69
N ASP A 109 -32.05 -41.10 -0.90
CA ASP A 109 -33.21 -40.61 -0.12
C ASP A 109 -34.34 -40.11 -1.04
N ILE A 110 -33.99 -39.52 -2.18
CA ILE A 110 -34.96 -39.02 -3.15
C ILE A 110 -35.76 -40.18 -3.77
N PHE A 111 -35.06 -41.25 -4.18
CA PHE A 111 -35.65 -42.30 -5.02
C PHE A 111 -35.94 -43.62 -4.31
N GLY A 112 -35.49 -43.79 -3.06
CA GLY A 112 -35.86 -44.92 -2.20
C GLY A 112 -35.30 -46.29 -2.60
N ALA A 113 -34.32 -46.38 -3.51
CA ALA A 113 -33.77 -47.66 -4.00
C ALA A 113 -32.26 -47.60 -4.23
N LYS A 114 -31.60 -48.77 -4.21
CA LYS A 114 -30.18 -48.90 -4.63
C LYS A 114 -30.06 -48.70 -6.13
N ILE A 115 -29.26 -47.72 -6.53
CA ILE A 115 -29.02 -47.38 -7.93
C ILE A 115 -27.84 -48.21 -8.45
N HIS A 116 -28.06 -49.02 -9.48
CA HIS A 116 -27.01 -49.77 -10.16
C HIS A 116 -26.79 -49.22 -11.57
N GLU A 117 -25.57 -48.77 -11.87
CA GLU A 117 -25.19 -48.20 -13.18
C GLU A 117 -26.07 -47.03 -13.68
N GLY A 118 -26.64 -46.24 -12.76
CA GLY A 118 -27.54 -45.13 -13.10
C GLY A 118 -28.93 -45.58 -13.59
N ARG A 119 -29.27 -46.87 -13.43
CA ARG A 119 -30.59 -47.43 -13.71
C ARG A 119 -31.43 -47.45 -12.44
N TYR A 120 -32.68 -47.05 -12.60
CA TYR A 120 -33.70 -47.26 -11.58
C TYR A 120 -34.43 -48.57 -11.91
N THR A 121 -34.17 -49.62 -11.14
CA THR A 121 -34.59 -51.00 -11.46
C THR A 121 -35.95 -51.41 -10.87
N ASN A 122 -36.50 -50.64 -9.91
CA ASN A 122 -37.81 -50.92 -9.29
C ASN A 122 -38.75 -49.71 -9.44
N PRO A 123 -39.59 -49.64 -10.48
CA PRO A 123 -40.61 -48.59 -10.61
C PRO A 123 -41.62 -48.69 -9.44
N GLY A 124 -41.63 -47.72 -8.52
CA GLY A 124 -42.70 -47.58 -7.51
C GLY A 124 -42.29 -47.46 -6.04
N GLU A 125 -40.99 -47.56 -5.69
CA GLU A 125 -40.55 -47.46 -4.29
C GLU A 125 -40.18 -46.03 -3.83
N GLY A 126 -39.87 -45.13 -4.78
CA GLY A 126 -39.57 -43.73 -4.52
C GLY A 126 -40.82 -42.84 -4.45
N ARG A 127 -40.84 -41.88 -3.51
CA ARG A 127 -41.93 -40.89 -3.36
C ARG A 127 -41.79 -39.70 -4.33
N ARG A 128 -40.61 -39.51 -4.93
CA ARG A 128 -40.27 -38.36 -5.78
C ARG A 128 -39.63 -38.75 -7.11
N SER A 129 -39.76 -37.87 -8.09
CA SER A 129 -39.17 -37.98 -9.43
C SER A 129 -38.01 -37.03 -9.68
N LEU A 130 -37.82 -36.09 -8.76
CA LEU A 130 -36.80 -35.05 -8.76
C LEU A 130 -36.43 -34.70 -7.31
N GLY A 131 -35.19 -34.28 -7.13
CA GLY A 131 -34.73 -33.71 -5.87
C GLY A 131 -33.46 -32.89 -6.05
N THR A 132 -33.07 -32.19 -5.00
CA THR A 132 -31.88 -31.34 -4.94
C THR A 132 -30.86 -32.01 -4.04
N ILE A 133 -29.64 -32.19 -4.52
CA ILE A 133 -28.54 -32.67 -3.67
C ILE A 133 -27.41 -31.65 -3.64
N LYS A 134 -26.65 -31.69 -2.55
CA LYS A 134 -25.35 -31.06 -2.47
C LYS A 134 -24.28 -32.08 -2.89
N VAL A 135 -23.37 -31.66 -3.76
CA VAL A 135 -22.25 -32.50 -4.21
C VAL A 135 -21.07 -32.32 -3.28
N VAL A 136 -20.43 -33.45 -2.91
CA VAL A 136 -19.22 -33.44 -2.08
C VAL A 136 -17.99 -33.28 -2.96
N ASN A 137 -17.84 -34.14 -3.97
CA ASN A 137 -16.73 -34.06 -4.93
C ASN A 137 -17.19 -34.37 -6.35
N VAL A 138 -16.68 -33.61 -7.32
CA VAL A 138 -16.76 -33.90 -8.75
C VAL A 138 -15.52 -34.68 -9.17
N LEU A 139 -15.72 -35.95 -9.47
CA LEU A 139 -14.68 -36.88 -9.86
C LEU A 139 -14.32 -36.75 -11.34
N ASP A 140 -15.29 -36.42 -12.19
CA ASP A 140 -15.05 -36.31 -13.63
C ASP A 140 -16.15 -35.52 -14.37
N VAL A 141 -15.80 -34.90 -15.49
CA VAL A 141 -16.74 -34.25 -16.43
C VAL A 141 -16.44 -34.74 -17.84
N ASN A 142 -17.32 -35.53 -18.42
CA ASN A 142 -17.07 -36.29 -19.65
C ASN A 142 -17.88 -35.81 -20.85
N TYR A 143 -17.26 -35.89 -22.04
CA TYR A 143 -17.83 -35.49 -23.33
C TYR A 143 -17.75 -36.65 -24.32
N SER A 144 -18.88 -37.07 -24.88
CA SER A 144 -18.92 -38.11 -25.92
C SER A 144 -19.80 -37.66 -27.09
N MET A 145 -19.30 -37.78 -28.33
CA MET A 145 -20.05 -37.44 -29.54
C MET A 145 -21.06 -38.54 -29.87
N LYS A 146 -22.31 -38.17 -30.23
CA LYS A 146 -23.40 -39.10 -30.52
C LYS A 146 -24.07 -38.71 -31.85
N GLU A 147 -23.41 -39.02 -32.97
CA GLU A 147 -23.84 -38.78 -34.37
C GLU A 147 -24.09 -37.28 -34.74
N GLU A 148 -23.81 -36.93 -36.00
CA GLU A 148 -23.93 -35.58 -36.60
C GLU A 148 -23.87 -34.38 -35.63
N ARG A 149 -22.65 -34.06 -35.17
CA ARG A 149 -22.30 -32.82 -34.42
C ARG A 149 -23.00 -32.62 -33.07
N LYS A 150 -23.64 -33.65 -32.47
CA LYS A 150 -24.25 -33.55 -31.12
C LYS A 150 -23.39 -34.22 -30.05
N TYR A 151 -23.20 -33.52 -28.92
CA TYR A 151 -22.42 -33.99 -27.77
C TYR A 151 -23.33 -34.43 -26.62
N LYS A 152 -22.90 -35.49 -25.93
CA LYS A 152 -23.45 -36.00 -24.69
C LYS A 152 -22.46 -35.66 -23.57
N TYR A 153 -22.97 -35.03 -22.52
CA TYR A 153 -22.22 -34.60 -21.35
C TYR A 153 -22.58 -35.49 -20.17
N ARG A 154 -21.59 -35.89 -19.39
CA ARG A 154 -21.78 -36.65 -18.15
C ARG A 154 -20.94 -36.03 -17.03
N ILE A 155 -21.43 -36.12 -15.80
CA ILE A 155 -20.68 -35.74 -14.61
C ILE A 155 -20.60 -36.96 -13.68
N THR A 156 -19.39 -37.25 -13.22
CA THR A 156 -19.13 -38.24 -12.19
C THR A 156 -18.90 -37.49 -10.89
N PHE A 157 -19.66 -37.80 -9.85
CA PHE A 157 -19.60 -37.10 -8.57
C PHE A 157 -19.91 -38.04 -7.40
N SER A 158 -19.58 -37.60 -6.19
CA SER A 158 -20.02 -38.21 -4.93
C SER A 158 -21.02 -37.31 -4.23
N ASP A 159 -22.08 -37.90 -3.68
CA ASP A 159 -23.06 -37.17 -2.86
C ASP A 159 -22.69 -37.19 -1.37
N MET A 160 -23.54 -36.62 -0.52
CA MET A 160 -23.33 -36.56 0.94
C MET A 160 -23.29 -37.92 1.64
N SER A 161 -23.71 -39.00 0.96
CA SER A 161 -23.59 -40.37 1.45
C SER A 161 -22.31 -41.07 0.98
N GLU A 162 -21.43 -40.33 0.29
CA GLU A 162 -20.19 -40.80 -0.34
C GLU A 162 -20.40 -41.82 -1.49
N GLU A 163 -21.65 -42.05 -1.91
CA GLU A 163 -21.94 -42.88 -3.07
C GLU A 163 -21.57 -42.16 -4.37
N ILE A 164 -20.96 -42.90 -5.31
CA ILE A 164 -20.47 -42.35 -6.58
C ILE A 164 -21.50 -42.57 -7.69
N TYR A 165 -21.83 -41.48 -8.37
CA TYR A 165 -22.76 -41.46 -9.48
C TYR A 165 -22.09 -40.93 -10.74
N ASN A 166 -22.35 -41.57 -11.88
CA ASN A 166 -21.96 -41.08 -13.20
C ASN A 166 -23.23 -40.86 -14.02
N LEU A 167 -23.69 -39.62 -14.13
CA LEU A 167 -25.00 -39.29 -14.68
C LEU A 167 -24.89 -38.43 -15.93
N GLN A 168 -25.88 -38.55 -16.82
CA GLN A 168 -25.98 -37.68 -18.00
C GLN A 168 -26.51 -36.30 -17.61
N VAL A 169 -25.92 -35.24 -18.16
CA VAL A 169 -26.39 -33.86 -17.96
C VAL A 169 -27.36 -33.46 -19.07
N THR A 170 -28.59 -33.14 -18.67
CA THR A 170 -29.67 -32.65 -19.56
C THR A 170 -30.02 -31.19 -19.33
N ASP A 171 -29.43 -30.55 -18.32
CA ASP A 171 -29.54 -29.11 -18.08
C ASP A 171 -29.17 -28.30 -19.34
N CYS A 172 -30.10 -27.46 -19.81
CA CYS A 172 -29.90 -26.72 -21.06
C CYS A 172 -28.78 -25.68 -20.94
N ALA A 173 -28.62 -25.01 -19.79
CA ALA A 173 -27.68 -23.91 -19.62
C ALA A 173 -26.21 -24.39 -19.60
N PHE A 174 -25.93 -25.47 -18.89
CA PHE A 174 -24.62 -26.12 -18.83
C PHE A 174 -24.21 -26.65 -20.20
N ARG A 175 -25.14 -27.27 -20.92
CA ARG A 175 -24.89 -27.78 -22.27
C ARG A 175 -24.55 -26.67 -23.27
N GLU A 176 -25.34 -25.60 -23.26
CA GLU A 176 -25.08 -24.43 -24.12
C GLU A 176 -23.70 -23.83 -23.84
N TYR A 177 -23.35 -23.65 -22.55
CA TYR A 177 -22.03 -23.17 -22.16
C TYR A 177 -20.91 -24.08 -22.70
N CYS A 178 -21.04 -25.38 -22.51
CA CYS A 178 -20.07 -26.37 -23.01
C CYS A 178 -19.92 -26.33 -24.53
N ASP A 179 -21.03 -26.23 -25.26
CA ASP A 179 -21.02 -26.11 -26.72
C ASP A 179 -20.39 -24.79 -27.18
N ALA A 180 -20.70 -23.66 -26.52
CA ALA A 180 -20.13 -22.36 -26.82
C ALA A 180 -18.60 -22.32 -26.61
N GLN A 181 -18.10 -22.84 -25.49
CA GLN A 181 -16.67 -22.94 -25.20
C GLN A 181 -15.93 -23.76 -26.27
N ARG A 182 -16.54 -24.86 -26.72
CA ARG A 182 -15.98 -25.73 -27.75
C ARG A 182 -15.98 -25.07 -29.14
N ILE A 183 -17.07 -24.41 -29.53
CA ILE A 183 -17.25 -23.82 -30.87
C ILE A 183 -16.47 -22.50 -31.02
N GLN A 184 -16.55 -21.61 -30.03
CA GLN A 184 -16.05 -20.23 -30.15
C GLN A 184 -14.57 -20.09 -29.78
N MET A 185 -14.06 -20.91 -28.88
CA MET A 185 -12.69 -20.79 -28.35
C MET A 185 -11.73 -21.88 -28.83
N GLY A 186 -12.18 -22.82 -29.67
CA GLY A 186 -11.33 -23.88 -30.24
C GLY A 186 -10.73 -24.83 -29.21
N LYS A 187 -11.21 -24.83 -27.96
CA LYS A 187 -10.71 -25.69 -26.89
C LYS A 187 -11.04 -27.15 -27.17
N ASN A 188 -10.10 -28.05 -26.91
CA ASN A 188 -10.36 -29.49 -26.98
C ASN A 188 -11.27 -29.93 -25.81
N PRO A 189 -12.07 -31.01 -25.98
CA PRO A 189 -12.98 -31.45 -24.92
C PRO A 189 -12.29 -31.78 -23.59
N GLY A 190 -11.07 -32.33 -23.62
CA GLY A 190 -10.31 -32.67 -22.41
C GLY A 190 -9.93 -31.44 -21.57
N SER A 191 -9.48 -30.34 -22.20
CA SER A 191 -9.17 -29.11 -21.48
C SER A 191 -10.41 -28.48 -20.85
N ILE A 192 -11.58 -28.58 -21.51
CA ILE A 192 -12.84 -28.10 -20.95
C ILE A 192 -13.26 -28.98 -19.75
N SER A 193 -13.09 -30.31 -19.86
CA SER A 193 -13.33 -31.27 -18.77
C SER A 193 -12.53 -30.95 -17.52
N ASP A 194 -11.22 -30.77 -17.67
CA ASP A 194 -10.32 -30.50 -16.54
C ASP A 194 -10.62 -29.15 -15.89
N GLU A 195 -10.86 -28.11 -16.71
CA GLU A 195 -11.23 -26.78 -16.23
C GLU A 195 -12.55 -26.80 -15.46
N LEU A 196 -13.60 -27.45 -15.99
CA LEU A 196 -14.89 -27.54 -15.32
C LEU A 196 -14.82 -28.41 -14.07
N ARG A 197 -14.12 -29.54 -14.11
CA ARG A 197 -13.91 -30.38 -12.92
C ARG A 197 -13.22 -29.57 -11.83
N TRP A 198 -12.18 -28.82 -12.17
CA TRP A 198 -11.49 -27.96 -11.21
C TRP A 198 -12.45 -26.90 -10.65
N ARG A 199 -13.13 -26.13 -11.50
CA ARG A 199 -14.08 -25.10 -11.08
C ARG A 199 -15.14 -25.66 -10.14
N LEU A 200 -15.85 -26.70 -10.58
CA LEU A 200 -16.97 -27.27 -9.82
C LEU A 200 -16.57 -27.80 -8.44
N ASN A 201 -15.34 -28.31 -8.27
CA ASN A 201 -14.83 -28.71 -6.96
C ASN A 201 -14.44 -27.53 -6.04
N GLN A 202 -14.33 -26.32 -6.58
CA GLN A 202 -14.06 -25.10 -5.81
C GLN A 202 -15.34 -24.30 -5.48
N SER A 203 -16.51 -24.76 -5.96
CA SER A 203 -17.82 -24.15 -5.64
C SER A 203 -18.62 -24.93 -4.61
N ASN A 204 -19.55 -24.22 -3.96
CA ASN A 204 -20.73 -24.86 -3.41
C ASN A 204 -21.62 -25.34 -4.56
N LEU A 205 -21.57 -26.65 -4.86
CA LEU A 205 -22.25 -27.25 -6.01
C LEU A 205 -23.53 -27.97 -5.59
N PHE A 206 -24.62 -27.56 -6.22
CA PHE A 206 -25.94 -28.17 -6.11
C PHE A 206 -26.34 -28.80 -7.44
N LEU A 207 -26.82 -30.03 -7.40
CA LEU A 207 -27.36 -30.72 -8.57
C LEU A 207 -28.83 -31.03 -8.34
N HIS A 208 -29.66 -30.71 -9.34
CA HIS A 208 -30.98 -31.30 -9.43
C HIS A 208 -30.87 -32.64 -10.16
N ILE A 209 -31.32 -33.69 -9.48
CA ILE A 209 -31.31 -35.06 -10.01
C ILE A 209 -32.75 -35.43 -10.33
N GLY A 210 -32.99 -35.93 -11.54
CA GLY A 210 -34.31 -36.32 -11.99
C GLY A 210 -34.31 -37.64 -12.76
N LEU A 211 -35.50 -38.23 -12.89
CA LEU A 211 -35.73 -39.43 -13.69
C LEU A 211 -36.16 -39.08 -15.12
N THR A 212 -35.63 -39.83 -16.10
CA THR A 212 -36.12 -39.77 -17.48
C THR A 212 -37.57 -40.26 -17.56
N ARG A 213 -38.30 -39.88 -18.61
CA ARG A 213 -39.55 -40.58 -18.94
C ARG A 213 -39.28 -42.06 -19.23
N LEU A 214 -40.28 -42.91 -18.95
CA LEU A 214 -40.21 -44.35 -19.16
C LEU A 214 -39.80 -44.66 -20.61
N PHE A 215 -38.71 -45.40 -20.78
CA PHE A 215 -38.24 -45.84 -22.09
C PHE A 215 -37.85 -47.32 -22.00
N LYS A 216 -38.54 -48.18 -22.75
CA LYS A 216 -38.42 -49.65 -22.66
C LYS A 216 -38.54 -50.15 -21.20
N ASP A 217 -39.56 -49.69 -20.50
CA ASP A 217 -39.87 -50.07 -19.12
C ASP A 217 -38.80 -49.74 -18.06
N VAL A 218 -37.84 -48.85 -18.38
CA VAL A 218 -36.76 -48.42 -17.48
C VAL A 218 -36.71 -46.90 -17.37
N HIS A 219 -36.45 -46.41 -16.15
CA HIS A 219 -36.12 -45.02 -15.87
C HIS A 219 -34.61 -44.87 -15.63
N TRP A 220 -34.02 -43.79 -16.14
CA TRP A 220 -32.60 -43.46 -15.95
C TRP A 220 -32.46 -42.19 -15.11
N LEU A 221 -31.42 -42.13 -14.28
CA LEU A 221 -31.07 -40.90 -13.58
C LEU A 221 -30.31 -39.94 -14.50
N GLN A 222 -30.61 -38.66 -14.35
CA GLN A 222 -29.97 -37.56 -15.06
C GLN A 222 -29.82 -36.34 -14.17
N VAL A 223 -28.84 -35.50 -14.49
CA VAL A 223 -28.66 -34.17 -13.90
C VAL A 223 -29.50 -33.19 -14.72
N SER A 224 -30.61 -32.75 -14.14
CA SER A 224 -31.58 -31.83 -14.76
C SER A 224 -31.21 -30.37 -14.58
N GLY A 225 -30.49 -30.04 -13.50
CA GLY A 225 -29.99 -28.70 -13.19
C GLY A 225 -28.62 -28.76 -12.51
N LEU A 226 -27.77 -27.78 -12.80
CA LEU A 226 -26.43 -27.65 -12.23
C LEU A 226 -26.19 -26.20 -11.79
N HIS A 227 -25.99 -26.01 -10.50
CA HIS A 227 -25.88 -24.68 -9.88
C HIS A 227 -24.64 -24.63 -8.99
N ALA A 228 -23.70 -23.74 -9.34
CA ALA A 228 -22.45 -23.53 -8.62
C ALA A 228 -22.42 -22.11 -8.04
N PHE A 229 -21.88 -21.96 -6.84
CA PHE A 229 -21.59 -20.67 -6.21
C PHE A 229 -20.12 -20.64 -5.78
N PRO A 230 -19.26 -19.78 -6.38
CA PRO A 230 -19.54 -18.86 -7.50
C PRO A 230 -19.98 -19.60 -8.78
N ASP A 231 -20.57 -18.89 -9.75
CA ASP A 231 -21.13 -19.48 -10.99
C ASP A 231 -20.03 -19.90 -11.97
N TYR A 232 -20.02 -21.17 -12.40
CA TYR A 232 -18.99 -21.78 -13.24
C TYR A 232 -18.76 -21.06 -14.59
N ARG A 233 -19.71 -20.23 -15.02
CA ARG A 233 -19.67 -19.46 -16.27
C ARG A 233 -18.92 -18.14 -16.13
N GLU A 234 -18.58 -17.72 -14.92
CA GLU A 234 -17.84 -16.48 -14.71
C GLU A 234 -16.43 -16.53 -15.29
N LYS A 235 -16.01 -15.40 -15.84
CA LYS A 235 -14.63 -15.22 -16.34
C LYS A 235 -13.60 -15.15 -15.21
N ASP A 236 -14.07 -14.80 -14.01
CA ASP A 236 -13.29 -14.52 -12.81
C ASP A 236 -13.53 -15.55 -11.69
N TYR A 237 -13.93 -16.77 -12.08
CA TYR A 237 -14.22 -17.87 -11.17
C TYR A 237 -13.11 -18.10 -10.13
N GLY A 238 -13.46 -18.06 -8.84
CA GLY A 238 -12.51 -18.22 -7.73
C GLY A 238 -11.89 -16.92 -7.19
N LYS A 239 -12.41 -15.73 -7.56
CA LYS A 239 -11.85 -14.43 -7.12
C LYS A 239 -12.48 -13.78 -5.88
N GLN A 240 -13.45 -14.38 -5.18
CA GLN A 240 -13.85 -13.86 -3.87
C GLN A 240 -13.05 -14.53 -2.75
N VAL A 241 -11.91 -13.91 -2.40
CA VAL A 241 -11.21 -14.20 -1.15
C VAL A 241 -12.04 -13.60 -0.02
N ASN A 242 -12.56 -14.44 0.88
CA ASN A 242 -13.17 -13.95 2.13
C ASN A 242 -12.05 -13.37 3.01
N MET A 243 -12.04 -12.05 3.15
CA MET A 243 -11.02 -11.34 3.94
C MET A 243 -11.20 -11.50 5.46
N GLU A 244 -12.30 -12.07 5.94
CA GLU A 244 -12.58 -12.25 7.36
C GLU A 244 -11.48 -13.05 8.08
N LEU A 245 -10.98 -14.13 7.46
CA LEU A 245 -9.85 -14.90 7.99
C LEU A 245 -8.56 -14.07 8.03
N ALA A 246 -8.34 -13.19 7.05
CA ALA A 246 -7.19 -12.30 7.03
C ALA A 246 -7.27 -11.27 8.16
N TYR A 247 -8.45 -10.69 8.43
CA TYR A 247 -8.67 -9.80 9.57
C TYR A 247 -8.50 -10.52 10.92
N GLN A 248 -9.00 -11.74 11.06
CA GLN A 248 -8.82 -12.54 12.27
C GLN A 248 -7.34 -12.88 12.51
N ALA A 249 -6.60 -13.29 11.48
CA ALA A 249 -5.17 -13.57 11.58
C ALA A 249 -4.35 -12.31 11.86
N LEU A 250 -4.72 -11.17 11.24
CA LEU A 250 -4.13 -9.86 11.50
C LEU A 250 -4.23 -9.48 12.98
N GLN A 251 -5.43 -9.62 13.56
CA GLN A 251 -5.66 -9.31 14.97
C GLN A 251 -4.96 -10.32 15.89
N LYS A 252 -5.07 -11.62 15.60
CA LYS A 252 -4.55 -12.70 16.45
C LYS A 252 -3.02 -12.69 16.56
N TYR A 253 -2.31 -12.58 15.43
CA TYR A 253 -0.85 -12.74 15.40
C TYR A 253 -0.09 -11.42 15.40
N PHE A 254 -0.66 -10.36 14.82
CA PHE A 254 0.03 -9.07 14.69
C PHE A 254 -0.59 -7.96 15.55
N GLY A 255 -1.76 -8.18 16.15
CA GLY A 255 -2.40 -7.21 17.05
C GLY A 255 -2.99 -5.97 16.37
N PHE A 256 -3.13 -5.97 15.04
CA PHE A 256 -3.72 -4.85 14.30
C PHE A 256 -5.22 -5.07 14.05
N THR A 257 -6.01 -3.99 14.14
CA THR A 257 -7.46 -4.02 13.91
C THR A 257 -7.87 -3.62 12.48
N SER A 258 -6.94 -3.05 11.70
CA SER A 258 -7.19 -2.55 10.35
C SER A 258 -5.91 -2.57 9.52
N PHE A 259 -6.05 -2.68 8.20
CA PHE A 259 -4.95 -2.57 7.25
C PHE A 259 -4.53 -1.11 7.02
N PHE A 260 -3.26 -0.89 6.71
CA PHE A 260 -2.78 0.36 6.12
C PHE A 260 -3.16 0.42 4.62
N LEU A 261 -3.03 1.62 4.05
CA LEU A 261 -3.35 1.89 2.64
C LEU A 261 -2.65 0.88 1.70
N LEU A 262 -3.41 0.35 0.73
CA LEU A 262 -3.01 -0.66 -0.26
C LEU A 262 -2.69 -2.06 0.28
N GLN A 263 -2.56 -2.26 1.61
CA GLN A 263 -2.19 -3.58 2.14
C GLN A 263 -3.27 -4.62 1.89
N GLU A 264 -4.54 -4.26 2.10
CA GLU A 264 -5.67 -5.18 1.90
C GLU A 264 -5.74 -5.65 0.45
N GLU A 265 -5.59 -4.72 -0.51
CA GLU A 265 -5.62 -4.99 -1.93
C GLU A 265 -4.43 -5.86 -2.37
N ILE A 266 -3.23 -5.58 -1.87
CA ILE A 266 -2.03 -6.39 -2.13
C ILE A 266 -2.23 -7.82 -1.60
N ILE A 267 -2.66 -7.96 -0.35
CA ILE A 267 -2.88 -9.26 0.29
C ILE A 267 -3.94 -10.05 -0.48
N LYS A 268 -5.05 -9.40 -0.86
CA LYS A 268 -6.12 -10.01 -1.64
C LYS A 268 -5.62 -10.55 -2.98
N ASP A 269 -4.83 -9.77 -3.71
CA ASP A 269 -4.25 -10.22 -4.99
C ASP A 269 -3.30 -11.42 -4.81
N ILE A 270 -2.49 -11.42 -3.75
CA ILE A 270 -1.61 -12.56 -3.44
C ILE A 270 -2.42 -13.82 -3.11
N LEU A 271 -3.48 -13.69 -2.32
CA LEU A 271 -4.38 -14.80 -1.98
C LEU A 271 -5.12 -15.34 -3.22
N GLN A 272 -5.38 -14.48 -4.21
CA GLN A 272 -5.88 -14.86 -5.54
C GLN A 272 -4.79 -15.44 -6.47
N LYS A 273 -3.57 -15.66 -5.97
CA LYS A 273 -2.42 -16.17 -6.73
C LYS A 273 -1.96 -15.26 -7.87
N ASN A 274 -2.20 -13.95 -7.77
CA ASN A 274 -1.67 -12.96 -8.70
C ASN A 274 -0.24 -12.56 -8.31
N ASP A 275 0.63 -12.33 -9.31
CA ASP A 275 1.94 -11.72 -9.09
C ASP A 275 1.79 -10.22 -8.78
N VAL A 276 2.61 -9.71 -7.86
CA VAL A 276 2.50 -8.33 -7.37
C VAL A 276 3.86 -7.61 -7.39
N PHE A 277 3.86 -6.37 -7.84
CA PHE A 277 4.93 -5.41 -7.57
C PHE A 277 4.38 -4.31 -6.65
N ALA A 278 5.01 -4.14 -5.49
CA ALA A 278 4.60 -3.17 -4.48
C ALA A 278 5.72 -2.16 -4.17
N LEU A 279 5.50 -0.90 -4.54
CA LEU A 279 6.32 0.24 -4.13
C LEU A 279 5.62 0.91 -2.94
N MET A 280 6.17 0.72 -1.75
CA MET A 280 5.59 1.24 -0.51
C MET A 280 6.67 1.87 0.39
N PRO A 281 6.47 3.09 0.92
CA PRO A 281 7.49 3.78 1.69
C PRO A 281 7.91 3.00 2.94
N THR A 282 9.05 3.35 3.51
CA THR A 282 9.49 2.82 4.80
C THR A 282 8.47 3.16 5.88
N GLY A 283 8.09 2.16 6.68
CA GLY A 283 6.99 2.28 7.66
C GLY A 283 5.59 1.99 7.09
N GLY A 284 5.42 1.85 5.77
CA GLY A 284 4.13 1.51 5.14
C GLY A 284 3.68 0.05 5.32
N GLY A 285 4.33 -0.73 6.19
CA GLY A 285 3.93 -2.10 6.50
C GLY A 285 4.17 -3.13 5.38
N LYS A 286 5.25 -3.00 4.60
CA LYS A 286 5.63 -3.94 3.52
C LYS A 286 5.69 -5.40 3.96
N SER A 287 6.25 -5.68 5.14
CA SER A 287 6.43 -7.05 5.63
C SER A 287 5.10 -7.80 5.78
N LEU A 288 4.06 -7.11 6.25
CA LEU A 288 2.74 -7.68 6.44
C LEU A 288 2.12 -8.17 5.12
N CYS A 289 2.43 -7.51 4.00
CA CYS A 289 1.92 -7.86 2.68
C CYS A 289 2.31 -9.28 2.23
N TYR A 290 3.40 -9.86 2.76
CA TYR A 290 3.76 -11.26 2.48
C TYR A 290 3.69 -12.16 3.72
N GLN A 291 3.87 -11.61 4.93
CA GLN A 291 3.78 -12.38 6.17
C GLN A 291 2.36 -12.84 6.49
N LEU A 292 1.34 -12.01 6.23
CA LEU A 292 -0.05 -12.41 6.48
C LEU A 292 -0.52 -13.48 5.48
N PRO A 293 -0.31 -13.34 4.15
CA PRO A 293 -0.58 -14.43 3.21
C PRO A 293 0.15 -15.73 3.53
N ALA A 294 1.38 -15.66 4.07
CA ALA A 294 2.14 -16.85 4.48
C ALA A 294 1.44 -17.70 5.57
N LEU A 295 0.54 -17.10 6.34
CA LEU A 295 -0.27 -17.80 7.35
C LEU A 295 -1.57 -18.38 6.79
N LEU A 296 -2.06 -17.82 5.68
CA LEU A 296 -3.36 -18.11 5.10
C LEU A 296 -3.27 -19.10 3.92
N LEU A 297 -2.10 -19.17 3.27
CA LEU A 297 -1.83 -20.09 2.18
C LEU A 297 -1.25 -21.40 2.71
N ASP A 298 -1.71 -22.51 2.14
CA ASP A 298 -1.14 -23.83 2.43
C ASP A 298 0.22 -24.01 1.75
N GLY A 299 1.23 -24.42 2.52
CA GLY A 299 2.63 -24.57 2.09
C GLY A 299 3.58 -23.48 2.61
N VAL A 300 4.82 -23.51 2.12
CA VAL A 300 5.93 -22.67 2.60
C VAL A 300 6.05 -21.38 1.78
N THR A 301 6.13 -20.24 2.48
CA THR A 301 6.51 -18.95 1.89
C THR A 301 8.01 -18.75 1.93
N ILE A 302 8.61 -18.43 0.78
CA ILE A 302 10.03 -18.10 0.66
C ILE A 302 10.21 -16.59 0.59
N VAL A 303 11.00 -16.02 1.49
CA VAL A 303 11.32 -14.59 1.53
C VAL A 303 12.81 -14.39 1.22
N ILE A 304 13.10 -13.76 0.08
CA ILE A 304 14.46 -13.41 -0.32
C ILE A 304 14.77 -12.03 0.22
N SER A 305 15.82 -11.92 1.04
CA SER A 305 16.25 -10.66 1.65
C SER A 305 17.77 -10.49 1.55
N PRO A 306 18.29 -9.28 1.29
CA PRO A 306 19.71 -9.08 1.02
C PRO A 306 20.58 -9.05 2.30
N LEU A 307 19.97 -9.00 3.48
CA LEU A 307 20.68 -8.69 4.73
C LEU A 307 20.39 -9.71 5.83
N ILE A 308 21.47 -10.34 6.30
CA ILE A 308 21.42 -11.34 7.38
C ILE A 308 20.81 -10.76 8.66
N ALA A 309 21.15 -9.52 9.02
CA ALA A 309 20.58 -8.87 10.21
C ALA A 309 19.05 -8.71 10.08
N LEU A 310 18.58 -8.24 8.93
CA LEU A 310 17.14 -8.07 8.68
C LEU A 310 16.40 -9.42 8.69
N MET A 311 16.99 -10.46 8.09
CA MET A 311 16.41 -11.81 8.14
C MET A 311 16.22 -12.30 9.57
N LYS A 312 17.24 -12.11 10.42
CA LYS A 312 17.18 -12.49 11.83
C LYS A 312 16.08 -11.72 12.57
N ASP A 313 16.07 -10.39 12.45
CA ASP A 313 15.09 -9.54 13.13
C ASP A 313 13.64 -9.90 12.74
N GLN A 314 13.40 -10.17 11.44
CA GLN A 314 12.07 -10.58 10.97
C GLN A 314 11.66 -11.97 11.49
N VAL A 315 12.59 -12.93 11.51
CA VAL A 315 12.31 -14.29 12.01
C VAL A 315 12.07 -14.29 13.52
N ASP A 316 12.88 -13.55 14.28
CA ASP A 316 12.73 -13.44 15.74
C ASP A 316 11.39 -12.77 16.08
N GLY A 317 10.99 -11.73 15.34
CA GLY A 317 9.67 -11.10 15.47
C GLY A 317 8.50 -12.05 15.14
N LEU A 318 8.60 -12.83 14.06
CA LEU A 318 7.58 -13.83 13.72
C LEU A 318 7.46 -14.91 14.80
N LYS A 319 8.59 -15.41 15.31
CA LYS A 319 8.60 -16.40 16.40
C LYS A 319 8.00 -15.85 17.69
N ALA A 320 8.29 -14.59 18.03
CA ALA A 320 7.67 -13.91 19.18
C ALA A 320 6.15 -13.81 19.04
N ASN A 321 5.64 -13.68 17.81
CA ASN A 321 4.22 -13.70 17.49
C ASN A 321 3.63 -15.13 17.40
N GLY A 322 4.39 -16.17 17.73
CA GLY A 322 3.96 -17.58 17.67
C GLY A 322 3.91 -18.15 16.25
N ILE A 323 4.56 -17.51 15.28
CA ILE A 323 4.62 -17.95 13.89
C ILE A 323 5.90 -18.74 13.65
N ALA A 324 5.77 -19.94 13.09
CA ALA A 324 6.90 -20.80 12.78
C ALA A 324 7.68 -20.29 11.55
N ALA A 325 8.77 -19.56 11.81
CA ALA A 325 9.64 -19.02 10.78
C ALA A 325 11.11 -19.44 10.99
N ALA A 326 11.87 -19.56 9.91
CA ALA A 326 13.30 -19.84 9.93
C ALA A 326 14.05 -18.97 8.90
N TYR A 327 15.37 -18.88 9.04
CA TYR A 327 16.24 -18.28 8.02
C TYR A 327 17.38 -19.22 7.64
N ILE A 328 17.87 -19.15 6.41
CA ILE A 328 19.09 -19.84 5.96
C ILE A 328 20.00 -18.83 5.25
N ASN A 329 21.21 -18.67 5.79
CA ASN A 329 22.25 -17.80 5.24
C ASN A 329 23.65 -18.40 5.50
N SER A 330 24.70 -17.65 5.18
CA SER A 330 26.09 -18.08 5.31
C SER A 330 26.63 -18.16 6.75
N SER A 331 25.93 -17.63 7.76
CA SER A 331 26.39 -17.69 9.15
C SER A 331 25.98 -18.95 9.89
N LEU A 332 25.13 -19.80 9.31
CA LEU A 332 24.66 -21.04 9.95
C LEU A 332 25.58 -22.23 9.64
N GLY A 333 25.75 -23.10 10.64
CA GLY A 333 26.46 -24.37 10.51
C GLY A 333 25.71 -25.40 9.66
N PHE A 334 26.41 -26.45 9.23
CA PHE A 334 25.80 -27.51 8.41
C PHE A 334 24.63 -28.19 9.13
N ASP A 335 24.79 -28.53 10.41
CA ASP A 335 23.79 -29.27 11.19
C ASP A 335 22.51 -28.44 11.41
N GLU A 336 22.65 -27.14 11.66
CA GLU A 336 21.51 -26.21 11.79
C GLU A 336 20.71 -26.14 10.49
N ILE A 337 21.41 -26.07 9.34
CA ILE A 337 20.77 -26.05 8.03
C ILE A 337 20.04 -27.37 7.76
N GLN A 338 20.61 -28.52 8.12
CA GLN A 338 19.94 -29.82 7.96
C GLN A 338 18.70 -29.92 8.86
N HIS A 339 18.79 -29.42 10.09
CA HIS A 339 17.65 -29.37 11.00
C HIS A 339 16.50 -28.53 10.40
N ILE A 340 16.78 -27.31 9.92
CA ILE A 340 15.76 -26.46 9.28
C ILE A 340 15.17 -27.15 8.05
N LYS A 341 15.98 -27.82 7.23
CA LYS A 341 15.49 -28.58 6.07
C LYS A 341 14.55 -29.71 6.47
N SER A 342 14.83 -30.40 7.58
CA SER A 342 13.95 -31.44 8.11
C SER A 342 12.63 -30.87 8.62
N GLU A 343 12.66 -29.71 9.28
CA GLU A 343 11.45 -29.03 9.76
C GLU A 343 10.56 -28.56 8.58
N LEU A 344 11.17 -28.06 7.51
CA LEU A 344 10.47 -27.66 6.28
C LEU A 344 9.81 -28.85 5.57
N LEU A 345 10.50 -30.00 5.50
CA LEU A 345 9.94 -31.23 4.91
C LEU A 345 8.82 -31.84 5.76
N GLY A 346 8.80 -31.52 7.05
CA GLY A 346 7.75 -31.95 8.00
C GLY A 346 6.64 -30.94 8.18
N ASP A 347 6.54 -29.91 7.33
CA ASP A 347 5.54 -28.82 7.38
C ASP A 347 5.48 -28.08 8.73
N ARG A 348 6.60 -28.04 9.47
CA ARG A 348 6.70 -27.36 10.79
C ARG A 348 7.10 -25.90 10.70
N VAL A 349 7.50 -25.43 9.52
CA VAL A 349 7.91 -24.03 9.27
C VAL A 349 7.11 -23.50 8.09
N SER A 350 6.36 -22.42 8.29
CA SER A 350 5.54 -21.80 7.24
C SER A 350 6.29 -20.73 6.45
N THR A 351 7.31 -20.10 7.04
CA THR A 351 8.07 -19.00 6.40
C THR A 351 9.57 -19.23 6.47
N LEU A 352 10.24 -19.16 5.32
CA LEU A 352 11.69 -19.31 5.21
C LEU A 352 12.33 -18.06 4.59
N TYR A 353 13.18 -17.37 5.35
CA TYR A 353 14.02 -16.28 4.86
C TYR A 353 15.33 -16.84 4.29
N VAL A 354 15.74 -16.41 3.10
CA VAL A 354 16.96 -16.90 2.44
C VAL A 354 17.73 -15.77 1.77
N ALA A 355 19.05 -15.84 1.86
CA ALA A 355 19.94 -14.93 1.12
C ALA A 355 19.94 -15.25 -0.39
N PRO A 356 20.04 -14.24 -1.29
CA PRO A 356 19.98 -14.45 -2.74
C PRO A 356 21.07 -15.41 -3.25
N GLU A 357 22.29 -15.33 -2.73
CA GLU A 357 23.40 -16.21 -3.10
C GLU A 357 23.17 -17.68 -2.72
N ARG A 358 22.34 -17.93 -1.70
CA ARG A 358 22.05 -19.28 -1.20
C ARG A 358 20.94 -19.95 -1.99
N ILE A 359 19.89 -19.21 -2.30
CA ILE A 359 18.72 -19.75 -2.98
C ILE A 359 19.04 -20.21 -4.41
N MET A 360 20.06 -19.60 -5.04
CA MET A 360 20.49 -19.92 -6.41
C MET A 360 21.42 -21.13 -6.51
N LEU A 361 21.83 -21.73 -5.38
CA LEU A 361 22.62 -22.96 -5.42
C LEU A 361 21.78 -24.11 -6.00
N PRO A 362 22.27 -24.86 -7.00
CA PRO A 362 21.51 -25.96 -7.62
C PRO A 362 20.99 -26.98 -6.61
N SER A 363 21.80 -27.35 -5.62
CA SER A 363 21.42 -28.28 -4.55
C SER A 363 20.32 -27.75 -3.65
N PHE A 364 20.21 -26.42 -3.51
CA PHE A 364 19.16 -25.78 -2.73
C PHE A 364 17.86 -25.66 -3.54
N LEU A 365 17.94 -25.30 -4.82
CA LEU A 365 16.78 -25.32 -5.72
C LEU A 365 16.16 -26.73 -5.80
N SER A 366 16.96 -27.78 -5.96
CA SER A 366 16.45 -29.16 -5.94
C SER A 366 15.79 -29.55 -4.61
N PHE A 367 16.23 -28.97 -3.50
CA PHE A 367 15.58 -29.15 -2.20
C PHE A 367 14.23 -28.42 -2.16
N LEU A 368 14.17 -27.16 -2.60
CA LEU A 368 12.94 -26.37 -2.64
C LEU A 368 11.85 -27.01 -3.52
N GLN A 369 12.24 -27.68 -4.61
CA GLN A 369 11.29 -28.43 -5.46
C GLN A 369 10.60 -29.61 -4.76
N ARG A 370 11.10 -30.03 -3.57
CA ARG A 370 10.46 -31.07 -2.74
C ARG A 370 9.43 -30.49 -1.77
N LEU A 371 9.35 -29.16 -1.65
CA LEU A 371 8.43 -28.45 -0.78
C LEU A 371 7.21 -27.95 -1.55
N ASN A 372 6.07 -27.83 -0.88
CA ASN A 372 4.91 -27.11 -1.42
C ASN A 372 5.13 -25.60 -1.25
N ILE A 373 5.66 -24.93 -2.28
CA ILE A 373 5.91 -23.47 -2.22
C ILE A 373 4.63 -22.69 -2.49
N SER A 374 4.16 -21.94 -1.49
CA SER A 374 2.87 -21.27 -1.51
C SER A 374 2.91 -19.81 -1.97
N LEU A 375 4.05 -19.13 -1.74
CA LEU A 375 4.34 -17.74 -2.08
C LEU A 375 5.86 -17.50 -2.15
N ILE A 376 6.29 -16.64 -3.08
CA ILE A 376 7.67 -16.16 -3.16
C ILE A 376 7.67 -14.63 -2.98
N ALA A 377 8.36 -14.14 -1.96
CA ALA A 377 8.52 -12.71 -1.70
C ALA A 377 9.98 -12.30 -1.95
N VAL A 378 10.19 -11.28 -2.77
CA VAL A 378 11.49 -10.63 -2.99
C VAL A 378 11.46 -9.29 -2.28
N ASP A 379 12.10 -9.22 -1.12
CA ASP A 379 12.25 -7.98 -0.36
C ASP A 379 13.46 -7.18 -0.87
N GLU A 380 13.39 -5.86 -0.71
CA GLU A 380 14.34 -4.90 -1.27
C GLU A 380 14.65 -5.15 -2.75
N ALA A 381 13.59 -5.38 -3.54
CA ALA A 381 13.66 -5.79 -4.94
C ALA A 381 14.47 -4.83 -5.83
N HIS A 382 14.69 -3.58 -5.40
CA HIS A 382 15.56 -2.63 -6.08
C HIS A 382 17.00 -3.14 -6.28
N CYS A 383 17.46 -4.11 -5.49
CA CYS A 383 18.79 -4.73 -5.62
C CYS A 383 18.99 -5.44 -6.97
N ILE A 384 17.92 -5.79 -7.69
CA ILE A 384 18.02 -6.49 -8.99
C ILE A 384 18.49 -5.59 -10.13
N SER A 385 18.30 -4.27 -10.00
CA SER A 385 18.53 -3.32 -11.07
C SER A 385 19.89 -2.65 -10.92
N GLU A 386 20.67 -2.60 -12.00
CA GLU A 386 21.90 -1.80 -12.08
C GLU A 386 21.62 -0.29 -11.95
N TRP A 387 20.38 0.12 -12.24
CA TRP A 387 19.89 1.46 -12.01
C TRP A 387 19.50 1.69 -10.54
N GLY A 388 19.48 0.63 -9.73
CA GLY A 388 19.27 0.68 -8.28
C GLY A 388 20.44 1.32 -7.53
N HIS A 389 20.27 1.57 -6.23
CA HIS A 389 21.33 2.16 -5.40
C HIS A 389 22.20 1.11 -4.68
N ASP A 390 21.71 -0.14 -4.56
CA ASP A 390 22.42 -1.29 -3.99
C ASP A 390 22.33 -2.52 -4.94
N PHE A 391 22.87 -2.39 -6.16
CA PHE A 391 22.81 -3.48 -7.15
C PHE A 391 23.56 -4.73 -6.69
N ARG A 392 22.91 -5.89 -6.81
CA ARG A 392 23.47 -7.22 -6.50
C ARG A 392 23.29 -8.18 -7.68
N PRO A 393 24.36 -8.63 -8.34
CA PRO A 393 24.28 -9.51 -9.51
C PRO A 393 23.46 -10.79 -9.28
N GLU A 394 23.48 -11.35 -8.08
CA GLU A 394 22.78 -12.57 -7.69
C GLU A 394 21.25 -12.42 -7.81
N TYR A 395 20.72 -11.21 -7.61
CA TYR A 395 19.27 -10.97 -7.73
C TYR A 395 18.76 -11.19 -9.16
N ARG A 396 19.58 -11.00 -10.20
CA ARG A 396 19.16 -11.25 -11.60
C ARG A 396 18.89 -12.73 -11.87
N GLN A 397 19.41 -13.62 -11.05
CA GLN A 397 19.18 -15.06 -11.18
C GLN A 397 17.82 -15.46 -10.60
N LEU A 398 17.17 -14.63 -9.78
CA LEU A 398 15.86 -14.91 -9.17
C LEU A 398 14.74 -15.13 -10.20
N LYS A 399 14.93 -14.72 -11.46
CA LYS A 399 14.05 -15.05 -12.58
C LYS A 399 13.80 -16.56 -12.74
N LEU A 400 14.77 -17.38 -12.35
CA LEU A 400 14.68 -18.84 -12.40
C LEU A 400 13.62 -19.37 -11.42
N LEU A 401 13.33 -18.65 -10.33
CA LEU A 401 12.30 -19.06 -9.37
C LEU A 401 10.92 -19.16 -10.02
N LYS A 402 10.59 -18.24 -10.94
CA LYS A 402 9.31 -18.28 -11.66
C LYS A 402 9.27 -19.42 -12.69
N GLU A 403 10.42 -19.84 -13.23
CA GLU A 403 10.52 -21.01 -14.10
C GLU A 403 10.33 -22.32 -13.30
N HIS A 404 10.92 -22.42 -12.12
CA HIS A 404 10.81 -23.61 -11.26
C HIS A 404 9.48 -23.72 -10.51
N PHE A 405 8.86 -22.58 -10.15
CA PHE A 405 7.63 -22.51 -9.34
C PHE A 405 6.56 -21.63 -10.03
N PRO A 406 6.05 -22.01 -11.21
CA PRO A 406 5.13 -21.17 -11.99
C PRO A 406 3.78 -20.92 -11.30
N GLN A 407 3.34 -21.86 -10.44
CA GLN A 407 2.06 -21.80 -9.72
C GLN A 407 2.13 -20.93 -8.45
N ALA A 408 3.33 -20.64 -7.94
CA ALA A 408 3.47 -19.79 -6.77
C ALA A 408 3.41 -18.31 -7.21
N PRO A 409 2.56 -17.48 -6.58
CA PRO A 409 2.59 -16.04 -6.80
C PRO A 409 3.93 -15.49 -6.33
N LEU A 410 4.43 -14.49 -7.05
CA LEU A 410 5.63 -13.75 -6.70
C LEU A 410 5.25 -12.31 -6.34
N ILE A 411 5.65 -11.86 -5.15
CA ILE A 411 5.59 -10.45 -4.76
C ILE A 411 6.99 -9.85 -4.70
N ALA A 412 7.20 -8.72 -5.38
CA ALA A 412 8.42 -7.92 -5.30
C ALA A 412 8.11 -6.61 -4.56
N LEU A 413 8.83 -6.35 -3.46
CA LEU A 413 8.62 -5.16 -2.62
C LEU A 413 9.87 -4.29 -2.58
N THR A 414 9.68 -2.98 -2.61
CA THR A 414 10.77 -2.02 -2.36
C THR A 414 10.24 -0.72 -1.78
N ALA A 415 11.06 -0.05 -0.97
CA ALA A 415 10.74 1.28 -0.45
C ALA A 415 11.03 2.40 -1.45
N THR A 416 12.04 2.18 -2.30
CA THR A 416 12.60 3.21 -3.18
C THR A 416 12.91 2.59 -4.54
N ALA A 417 12.21 3.04 -5.57
CA ALA A 417 12.52 2.67 -6.96
C ALA A 417 12.06 3.79 -7.89
N ILE A 418 13.01 4.37 -8.62
CA ILE A 418 12.71 5.26 -9.75
C ILE A 418 12.01 4.48 -10.88
N PRO A 419 11.28 5.14 -11.80
CA PRO A 419 10.51 4.46 -12.85
C PRO A 419 11.30 3.44 -13.68
N GLU A 420 12.58 3.71 -13.96
CA GLU A 420 13.48 2.80 -14.67
C GLU A 420 13.77 1.54 -13.87
N VAL A 421 14.01 1.68 -12.56
CA VAL A 421 14.22 0.55 -11.64
C VAL A 421 12.93 -0.28 -11.50
N GLN A 422 11.76 0.35 -11.43
CA GLN A 422 10.48 -0.36 -11.38
C GLN A 422 10.28 -1.25 -12.62
N LYS A 423 10.54 -0.72 -13.81
CA LYS A 423 10.45 -1.47 -15.07
C LYS A 423 11.47 -2.61 -15.12
N ASP A 424 12.69 -2.38 -14.66
CA ASP A 424 13.75 -3.38 -14.64
C ASP A 424 13.42 -4.51 -13.66
N ILE A 425 12.91 -4.22 -12.45
CA ILE A 425 12.44 -5.24 -11.50
C ILE A 425 11.40 -6.16 -12.13
N ILE A 426 10.34 -5.59 -12.71
CA ILE A 426 9.25 -6.34 -13.35
C ILE A 426 9.78 -7.21 -14.48
N THR A 427 10.70 -6.67 -15.30
CA THR A 427 11.30 -7.37 -16.43
C THR A 427 12.21 -8.52 -15.98
N GLN A 428 13.13 -8.24 -15.05
CA GLN A 428 14.11 -9.23 -14.59
C GLN A 428 13.44 -10.37 -13.82
N LEU A 429 12.45 -10.09 -12.97
CA LEU A 429 11.71 -11.13 -12.24
C LEU A 429 10.65 -11.85 -13.10
N ARG A 430 10.46 -11.44 -14.36
CA ARG A 430 9.46 -11.97 -15.29
C ARG A 430 8.04 -11.94 -14.71
N LEU A 431 7.68 -10.82 -14.10
CA LEU A 431 6.34 -10.58 -13.57
C LEU A 431 5.38 -10.29 -14.72
N THR A 432 4.92 -11.33 -15.41
CA THR A 432 3.99 -11.19 -16.54
C THR A 432 2.57 -10.96 -16.03
N ASN A 433 1.98 -9.83 -16.40
CA ASN A 433 0.62 -9.42 -16.00
C ASN A 433 0.45 -9.18 -14.48
N SER A 434 1.52 -8.79 -13.79
CA SER A 434 1.49 -8.49 -12.36
C SER A 434 0.70 -7.23 -12.02
N LYS A 435 0.11 -7.23 -10.84
CA LYS A 435 -0.55 -6.06 -10.24
C LYS A 435 0.49 -5.10 -9.69
N ILE A 436 0.35 -3.82 -10.01
CA ILE A 436 1.31 -2.77 -9.62
C ILE A 436 0.66 -1.86 -8.60
N TYR A 437 1.19 -1.86 -7.38
CA TYR A 437 0.77 -0.99 -6.28
C TYR A 437 1.86 0.04 -6.01
N LYS A 438 1.47 1.32 -5.97
CA LYS A 438 2.37 2.43 -5.64
C LYS A 438 1.70 3.28 -4.57
N ALA A 439 2.19 3.17 -3.34
CA ALA A 439 1.81 4.11 -2.29
C ALA A 439 2.56 5.43 -2.51
N SER A 440 1.97 6.53 -2.05
CA SER A 440 2.64 7.83 -2.07
C SER A 440 3.92 7.76 -1.23
N LEU A 441 5.00 8.30 -1.78
CA LEU A 441 6.29 8.48 -1.12
C LEU A 441 6.30 9.79 -0.30
N ASN A 442 5.20 10.53 -0.27
CA ASN A 442 5.08 11.78 0.46
C ASN A 442 5.03 11.54 1.99
N ARG A 443 6.08 11.95 2.69
CA ARG A 443 6.15 11.94 4.17
C ARG A 443 5.93 13.35 4.70
N GLU A 444 4.67 13.75 4.85
CA GLU A 444 4.28 15.13 5.21
C GLU A 444 4.87 15.59 6.54
N ASN A 445 5.07 14.67 7.48
CA ASN A 445 5.63 14.94 8.79
C ASN A 445 7.14 15.26 8.78
N LEU A 446 7.84 15.01 7.67
CA LEU A 446 9.27 15.29 7.56
C LEU A 446 9.53 16.70 7.02
N PHE A 447 10.25 17.50 7.81
CA PHE A 447 10.74 18.81 7.41
C PHE A 447 12.11 18.67 6.73
N TYR A 448 12.25 19.15 5.49
CA TYR A 448 13.53 19.08 4.76
C TYR A 448 14.24 20.44 4.73
N GLN A 449 15.54 20.44 5.08
CA GLN A 449 16.38 21.64 5.07
C GLN A 449 17.79 21.34 4.56
N VAL A 450 18.33 22.23 3.71
CA VAL A 450 19.70 22.16 3.21
C VAL A 450 20.48 23.39 3.69
N LYS A 451 21.54 23.15 4.47
CA LYS A 451 22.41 24.20 5.01
C LYS A 451 23.79 24.20 4.35
N PRO A 452 24.40 25.36 4.10
CA PRO A 452 25.80 25.43 3.76
C PRO A 452 26.65 24.82 4.88
N LYS A 453 27.59 23.95 4.51
CA LYS A 453 28.54 23.32 5.45
C LYS A 453 29.72 24.25 5.73
N ASP A 454 29.44 25.38 6.37
CA ASP A 454 30.44 26.34 6.88
C ASP A 454 30.35 26.35 8.41
N ASN A 455 31.44 26.12 9.14
CA ASN A 455 31.38 25.92 10.60
C ASN A 455 30.31 24.88 11.04
N ALA A 456 30.17 23.78 10.29
CA ALA A 456 29.08 22.82 10.45
C ALA A 456 28.96 22.22 11.86
N TYR A 457 30.09 22.03 12.57
CA TYR A 457 30.08 21.56 13.95
C TYR A 457 29.38 22.55 14.90
N HIS A 458 29.62 23.85 14.75
CA HIS A 458 28.94 24.87 15.56
C HIS A 458 27.45 24.95 15.23
N GLN A 459 27.09 24.88 13.93
CA GLN A 459 25.69 24.83 13.51
C GLN A 459 24.96 23.60 14.09
N LEU A 460 25.63 22.44 14.08
CA LEU A 460 25.13 21.21 14.68
C LEU A 460 24.90 21.37 16.19
N LEU A 461 25.89 21.90 16.92
CA LEU A 461 25.75 22.14 18.37
C LEU A 461 24.61 23.11 18.69
N GLN A 462 24.43 24.17 17.89
CA GLN A 462 23.33 25.12 18.08
C GLN A 462 21.96 24.45 17.90
N TYR A 463 21.86 23.53 16.93
CA TYR A 463 20.65 22.72 16.73
C TYR A 463 20.43 21.76 17.91
N LEU A 464 21.43 20.94 18.25
CA LEU A 464 21.33 19.93 19.30
C LEU A 464 21.03 20.51 20.69
N LYS A 465 21.44 21.75 20.97
CA LYS A 465 21.10 22.44 22.23
C LYS A 465 19.59 22.54 22.46
N LYS A 466 18.79 22.64 21.39
CA LYS A 466 17.32 22.70 21.45
C LYS A 466 16.67 21.31 21.47
N HIS A 467 17.42 20.29 21.06
CA HIS A 467 16.96 18.92 20.85
C HIS A 467 17.71 17.92 21.76
N LYS A 468 18.13 18.35 22.96
CA LYS A 468 18.97 17.54 23.87
C LYS A 468 18.34 16.21 24.26
N LYS A 469 17.01 16.15 24.35
CA LYS A 469 16.25 14.96 24.76
C LYS A 469 15.67 14.17 23.59
N ASP A 470 15.93 14.61 22.37
CA ASP A 470 15.33 14.03 21.17
C ASP A 470 16.25 12.97 20.60
N SER A 471 15.68 11.81 20.24
CA SER A 471 16.46 10.75 19.62
C SER A 471 16.73 11.08 18.15
N GLY A 472 17.96 10.89 17.68
CA GLY A 472 18.35 11.30 16.33
C GLY A 472 19.56 10.58 15.74
N ILE A 473 19.69 10.67 14.42
CA ILE A 473 20.78 10.02 13.66
C ILE A 473 21.59 11.10 12.93
N ILE A 474 22.92 11.00 13.00
CA ILE A 474 23.85 11.89 12.30
C ILE A 474 24.69 11.07 11.32
N TYR A 475 24.43 11.20 10.02
CA TYR A 475 25.15 10.48 8.97
C TYR A 475 26.44 11.19 8.57
N CYS A 476 27.52 10.41 8.58
CA CYS A 476 28.88 10.78 8.17
C CYS A 476 29.36 9.87 7.04
N TYR A 477 30.25 10.39 6.19
CA TYR A 477 30.77 9.68 5.03
C TYR A 477 31.74 8.55 5.39
N SER A 478 32.54 8.73 6.45
CA SER A 478 33.60 7.80 6.84
C SER A 478 33.53 7.39 8.31
N ARG A 479 34.06 6.19 8.60
CA ARG A 479 34.15 5.62 9.97
C ARG A 479 34.86 6.59 10.93
N LYS A 480 36.03 7.07 10.52
CA LYS A 480 36.82 8.06 11.27
C LYS A 480 36.05 9.36 11.56
N SER A 481 35.24 9.83 10.61
CA SER A 481 34.41 11.02 10.82
C SER A 481 33.32 10.75 11.86
N ALA A 482 32.69 9.57 11.80
CA ALA A 482 31.67 9.17 12.76
C ALA A 482 32.25 9.06 14.19
N ASP A 483 33.39 8.38 14.36
CA ASP A 483 34.07 8.28 15.66
C ASP A 483 34.46 9.65 16.22
N ASN A 484 35.13 10.48 15.40
CA ASN A 484 35.59 11.79 15.84
C ASN A 484 34.43 12.72 16.23
N LEU A 485 33.33 12.69 15.48
CA LEU A 485 32.17 13.53 15.76
C LEU A 485 31.42 13.03 17.00
N ALA A 486 31.27 11.71 17.17
CA ALA A 486 30.70 11.13 18.38
C ALA A 486 31.50 11.54 19.62
N ASN A 487 32.82 11.39 19.61
CA ASN A 487 33.68 11.77 20.73
C ASN A 487 33.54 13.26 21.10
N LYS A 488 33.56 14.14 20.09
CA LYS A 488 33.35 15.58 20.30
C LYS A 488 31.98 15.93 20.88
N LEU A 489 30.95 15.17 20.56
CA LEU A 489 29.62 15.38 21.12
C LEU A 489 29.49 14.79 22.53
N GLN A 490 30.20 13.69 22.83
CA GLN A 490 30.31 13.16 24.19
C GLN A 490 31.01 14.15 25.13
N GLU A 491 32.09 14.79 24.67
CA GLU A 491 32.80 15.84 25.42
C GLU A 491 31.89 17.04 25.75
N GLU A 492 30.92 17.34 24.89
CA GLU A 492 29.90 18.39 25.09
C GLU A 492 28.70 17.92 25.95
N GLY A 493 28.74 16.67 26.46
CA GLY A 493 27.75 16.11 27.39
C GLY A 493 26.51 15.50 26.74
N TYR A 494 26.52 15.19 25.44
CA TYR A 494 25.43 14.46 24.79
C TYR A 494 25.61 12.94 24.98
N ARG A 495 24.53 12.18 25.19
CA ARG A 495 24.60 10.71 25.14
C ARG A 495 24.54 10.29 23.68
N VAL A 496 25.71 9.95 23.15
CA VAL A 496 25.91 9.68 21.73
C VAL A 496 26.90 8.54 21.55
N LEU A 497 26.67 7.67 20.57
CA LEU A 497 27.59 6.59 20.21
C LEU A 497 27.87 6.56 18.70
N PRO A 498 29.08 6.17 18.28
CA PRO A 498 29.37 5.92 16.87
C PRO A 498 28.78 4.58 16.42
N TYR A 499 28.37 4.48 15.15
CA TYR A 499 27.97 3.22 14.53
C TYR A 499 28.49 3.07 13.10
N HIS A 500 29.28 2.03 12.85
CA HIS A 500 29.74 1.71 11.50
C HIS A 500 30.21 0.26 11.37
N ALA A 501 30.41 -0.21 10.14
CA ALA A 501 30.84 -1.58 9.83
C ALA A 501 32.23 -1.98 10.37
N GLY A 502 33.03 -1.03 10.87
CA GLY A 502 34.30 -1.32 11.56
C GLY A 502 34.14 -1.76 13.03
N LEU A 503 32.95 -1.64 13.63
CA LEU A 503 32.70 -2.10 14.99
C LEU A 503 32.47 -3.62 15.01
N GLY A 504 32.93 -4.29 16.07
CA GLY A 504 32.64 -5.72 16.29
C GLY A 504 31.13 -5.99 16.30
N SER A 505 30.71 -7.20 15.93
CA SER A 505 29.29 -7.58 15.88
C SER A 505 28.57 -7.31 17.20
N ASN A 506 29.17 -7.72 18.32
CA ASN A 506 28.56 -7.58 19.65
C ASN A 506 28.37 -6.10 20.03
N LEU A 507 29.38 -5.27 19.76
CA LEU A 507 29.30 -3.83 20.04
C LEU A 507 28.27 -3.12 19.14
N ARG A 508 28.09 -3.56 17.89
CA ARG A 508 27.02 -3.05 17.02
C ARG A 508 25.64 -3.38 17.59
N THR A 509 25.41 -4.63 17.98
CA THR A 509 24.15 -5.05 18.60
C THR A 509 23.90 -4.25 19.89
N GLU A 510 24.88 -4.17 20.78
CA GLU A 510 24.77 -3.40 22.03
C GLU A 510 24.46 -1.91 21.79
N THR A 511 25.12 -1.28 20.82
CA THR A 511 24.89 0.13 20.45
C THR A 511 23.49 0.34 19.88
N GLN A 512 23.05 -0.58 19.01
CA GLN A 512 21.70 -0.55 18.45
C GLN A 512 20.64 -0.72 19.55
N ASP A 513 20.83 -1.67 20.48
CA ASP A 513 19.91 -1.91 21.58
C ASP A 513 19.79 -0.70 22.50
N LYS A 514 20.93 -0.10 22.88
CA LYS A 514 20.97 1.14 23.69
C LYS A 514 20.21 2.29 23.02
N PHE A 515 20.33 2.43 21.70
CA PHE A 515 19.59 3.46 20.95
C PHE A 515 18.09 3.16 20.88
N ILE A 516 17.71 1.90 20.62
CA ILE A 516 16.31 1.47 20.56
C ILE A 516 15.63 1.68 21.92
N LYS A 517 16.32 1.34 23.02
CA LYS A 517 15.86 1.45 24.41
C LYS A 517 15.89 2.89 24.98
N ASP A 518 16.32 3.90 24.22
CA ASP A 518 16.49 5.30 24.68
C ASP A 518 17.55 5.50 25.79
N ASP A 519 18.54 4.60 25.89
CA ASP A 519 19.71 4.78 26.78
C ASP A 519 20.70 5.81 26.20
N VAL A 520 20.72 5.91 24.87
CA VAL A 520 21.51 6.85 24.07
C VAL A 520 20.57 7.57 23.11
N GLU A 521 20.56 8.90 23.12
CA GLU A 521 19.68 9.66 22.21
C GLU A 521 20.23 9.76 20.79
N ILE A 522 21.55 9.84 20.61
CA ILE A 522 22.14 10.17 19.30
C ILE A 522 23.02 9.03 18.81
N ILE A 523 22.85 8.66 17.55
CA ILE A 523 23.81 7.80 16.85
C ILE A 523 24.50 8.58 15.74
N VAL A 524 25.82 8.60 15.77
CA VAL A 524 26.64 9.12 14.65
C VAL A 524 27.09 7.94 13.81
N ALA A 525 26.65 7.87 12.56
CA ALA A 525 26.81 6.66 11.77
C ALA A 525 27.29 6.87 10.35
N THR A 526 27.83 5.81 9.75
CA THR A 526 27.90 5.67 8.30
C THR A 526 26.61 5.00 7.77
N ILE A 527 26.48 4.87 6.45
CA ILE A 527 25.35 4.18 5.76
C ILE A 527 25.09 2.76 6.30
N ALA A 528 26.06 2.16 6.97
CA ALA A 528 25.94 0.86 7.64
C ALA A 528 24.88 0.84 8.76
N PHE A 529 24.56 2.00 9.36
CA PHE A 529 23.45 2.13 10.30
C PHE A 529 22.19 2.47 9.53
N GLY A 530 21.29 1.49 9.40
CA GLY A 530 20.01 1.81 8.80
C GLY A 530 19.17 0.61 8.44
N MET A 531 19.66 -0.30 7.61
CA MET A 531 18.82 -1.39 7.12
C MET A 531 18.48 -2.34 8.29
N GLY A 532 17.28 -2.19 8.88
CA GLY A 532 16.82 -2.98 10.04
C GLY A 532 16.35 -2.17 11.26
N ILE A 533 16.66 -0.88 11.38
CA ILE A 533 16.24 -0.10 12.56
C ILE A 533 14.80 0.39 12.39
N ASP A 534 13.95 0.01 13.34
CA ASP A 534 12.54 0.40 13.44
C ASP A 534 12.23 1.10 14.78
N LYS A 535 12.97 2.18 15.05
CA LYS A 535 12.67 3.08 16.16
C LYS A 535 11.69 4.16 15.68
N PRO A 536 10.45 4.23 16.21
CA PRO A 536 9.43 5.09 15.64
C PRO A 536 9.63 6.58 15.94
N ASN A 537 10.31 6.88 17.05
CA ASN A 537 10.43 8.22 17.63
C ASN A 537 11.74 8.95 17.31
N ILE A 538 12.34 8.72 16.14
CA ILE A 538 13.51 9.47 15.67
C ILE A 538 13.04 10.86 15.24
N ARG A 539 13.49 11.92 15.92
CA ARG A 539 13.06 13.31 15.72
C ARG A 539 13.92 14.10 14.75
N PHE A 540 15.16 13.69 14.55
CA PHE A 540 16.00 14.31 13.53
C PHE A 540 16.91 13.30 12.84
N VAL A 541 17.12 13.52 11.55
CA VAL A 541 18.17 12.89 10.75
C VAL A 541 19.01 14.00 10.15
N ILE A 542 20.30 14.02 10.50
CA ILE A 542 21.24 15.03 10.03
C ILE A 542 22.28 14.38 9.15
N HIS A 543 22.38 14.81 7.91
CA HIS A 543 23.47 14.45 7.02
C HIS A 543 24.60 15.45 7.18
N TYR A 544 25.61 15.07 7.99
CA TYR A 544 26.80 15.88 8.20
C TYR A 544 27.68 15.94 6.96
N ASP A 545 27.67 14.87 6.15
CA ASP A 545 28.32 14.79 4.84
C ASP A 545 27.28 14.50 3.73
N LEU A 546 27.57 14.95 2.51
CA LEU A 546 26.71 14.76 1.33
C LEU A 546 26.47 13.26 1.04
N PRO A 547 25.20 12.81 0.92
CA PRO A 547 24.87 11.48 0.40
C PRO A 547 25.33 11.28 -1.04
N LYS A 548 25.49 10.02 -1.44
CA LYS A 548 25.92 9.69 -2.81
C LYS A 548 24.83 9.95 -3.85
N ASN A 549 23.56 9.82 -3.47
CA ASN A 549 22.40 9.90 -4.35
C ASN A 549 21.10 10.16 -3.55
N LEU A 550 20.03 10.49 -4.27
CA LEU A 550 18.73 10.81 -3.68
C LEU A 550 18.02 9.60 -3.08
N GLU A 551 18.22 8.39 -3.60
CA GLU A 551 17.62 7.17 -3.04
C GLU A 551 18.15 6.89 -1.63
N THR A 552 19.46 6.96 -1.46
CA THR A 552 20.13 6.79 -0.15
C THR A 552 19.64 7.87 0.81
N TYR A 553 19.63 9.13 0.37
CA TYR A 553 19.14 10.25 1.17
C TYR A 553 17.70 10.03 1.63
N TYR A 554 16.79 9.69 0.71
CA TYR A 554 15.38 9.46 1.02
C TYR A 554 15.18 8.29 1.99
N GLN A 555 15.90 7.18 1.80
CA GLN A 555 15.82 6.02 2.68
C GLN A 555 16.32 6.34 4.10
N GLU A 556 17.40 7.12 4.21
CA GLU A 556 18.00 7.57 5.46
C GLU A 556 17.11 8.56 6.20
N THR A 557 16.58 9.59 5.52
CA THR A 557 15.63 10.55 6.10
C THR A 557 14.30 9.90 6.46
N GLY A 558 13.86 8.88 5.72
CA GLY A 558 12.61 8.14 5.96
C GLY A 558 12.58 7.35 7.28
N ARG A 559 13.72 7.28 8.00
CA ARG A 559 13.84 6.73 9.35
C ARG A 559 13.25 7.65 10.41
N ALA A 560 13.26 8.96 10.16
CA ALA A 560 12.65 9.93 11.04
C ALA A 560 11.13 9.77 11.08
N GLY A 561 10.53 10.07 12.23
CA GLY A 561 9.09 10.25 12.41
C GLY A 561 8.21 9.13 11.87
N ARG A 562 8.51 7.86 12.17
CA ARG A 562 7.60 6.75 11.77
C ARG A 562 6.34 6.70 12.62
N ASP A 563 6.35 7.34 13.79
CA ASP A 563 5.15 7.64 14.59
C ASP A 563 4.24 8.73 13.99
N GLY A 564 4.60 9.30 12.83
CA GLY A 564 3.85 10.34 12.14
C GLY A 564 4.05 11.75 12.70
N LEU A 565 4.85 11.90 13.77
CA LEU A 565 5.14 13.21 14.36
C LEU A 565 6.19 13.98 13.56
N ARG A 566 6.18 15.30 13.70
CA ARG A 566 7.15 16.18 13.04
C ARG A 566 8.58 15.75 13.35
N SER A 567 9.40 15.66 12.31
CA SER A 567 10.81 15.34 12.45
C SER A 567 11.64 16.07 11.39
N ASP A 568 12.85 16.48 11.75
CA ASP A 568 13.70 17.33 10.91
C ASP A 568 14.75 16.51 10.14
N CYS A 569 14.88 16.79 8.86
CA CYS A 569 15.85 16.21 7.94
C CYS A 569 16.79 17.32 7.46
N ILE A 570 17.99 17.41 8.03
CA ILE A 570 18.94 18.52 7.80
C ILE A 570 20.17 18.01 7.07
N LEU A 571 20.46 18.57 5.90
CA LEU A 571 21.64 18.24 5.09
C LEU A 571 22.66 19.39 5.11
N PHE A 572 23.88 19.11 5.54
CA PHE A 572 25.01 20.03 5.40
C PHE A 572 25.72 19.81 4.06
N PHE A 573 25.61 20.77 3.15
CA PHE A 573 26.16 20.67 1.80
C PHE A 573 27.48 21.44 1.62
N SER A 574 28.49 20.76 1.06
CA SER A 574 29.68 21.39 0.50
C SER A 574 30.09 20.78 -0.84
N TYR A 575 30.68 21.61 -1.70
CA TYR A 575 31.36 21.15 -2.90
C TYR A 575 32.61 20.30 -2.61
N GLY A 576 33.19 20.45 -1.41
CA GLY A 576 34.29 19.58 -0.97
C GLY A 576 33.85 18.13 -0.89
N ASP A 577 32.62 17.88 -0.41
CA ASP A 577 32.07 16.53 -0.29
C ASP A 577 31.68 15.96 -1.66
N LYS A 578 31.11 16.78 -2.56
CA LYS A 578 30.90 16.42 -3.97
C LYS A 578 32.18 15.86 -4.60
N ARG A 579 33.30 16.60 -4.49
CA ARG A 579 34.59 16.18 -5.06
C ARG A 579 35.12 14.86 -4.49
N LYS A 580 34.87 14.60 -3.20
CA LYS A 580 35.23 13.31 -2.60
C LYS A 580 34.45 12.18 -3.26
N ILE A 581 33.14 12.36 -3.49
CA ILE A 581 32.31 11.35 -4.14
C ILE A 581 32.75 11.14 -5.59
N GLU A 582 33.01 12.21 -6.35
CA GLU A 582 33.54 12.14 -7.73
C GLU A 582 34.83 11.30 -7.78
N TYR A 583 35.76 11.52 -6.86
CA TYR A 583 37.00 10.74 -6.77
C TYR A 583 36.75 9.22 -6.59
N PHE A 584 35.75 8.82 -5.80
CA PHE A 584 35.39 7.41 -5.64
C PHE A 584 34.64 6.84 -6.85
N ILE A 585 33.88 7.66 -7.57
CA ILE A 585 33.23 7.26 -8.82
C ILE A 585 34.31 6.91 -9.86
N GLU A 586 35.36 7.73 -9.97
CA GLU A 586 36.47 7.50 -10.90
C GLU A 586 37.24 6.19 -10.67
N GLN A 587 37.23 5.68 -9.43
CA GLN A 587 37.87 4.41 -9.09
C GLN A 587 37.08 3.17 -9.54
N LYS A 588 35.84 3.32 -10.00
CA LYS A 588 35.03 2.19 -10.51
C LYS A 588 35.62 1.67 -11.83
N GLY A 589 35.54 0.37 -12.06
CA GLY A 589 36.08 -0.26 -13.28
C GLY A 589 35.15 -0.20 -14.49
N ASP A 590 33.83 -0.16 -14.27
CA ASP A 590 32.83 -0.15 -15.33
C ASP A 590 32.36 1.27 -15.69
N GLU A 591 32.48 1.63 -16.97
CA GLU A 591 32.05 2.92 -17.50
C GLU A 591 30.54 3.14 -17.44
N THR A 592 29.74 2.07 -17.52
CA THR A 592 28.28 2.18 -17.39
C THR A 592 27.90 2.55 -15.96
N GLU A 593 28.47 1.85 -14.98
CA GLU A 593 28.30 2.14 -13.56
C GLU A 593 28.76 3.56 -13.20
N LYS A 594 29.91 4.02 -13.72
CA LYS A 594 30.38 5.40 -13.54
C LYS A 594 29.37 6.42 -14.03
N ARG A 595 28.87 6.26 -15.25
CA ARG A 595 27.91 7.18 -15.86
C ARG A 595 26.61 7.26 -15.05
N ILE A 596 26.12 6.12 -14.55
CA ILE A 596 24.93 6.07 -13.68
C ILE A 596 25.22 6.79 -12.36
N ALA A 597 26.37 6.51 -11.72
CA ALA A 597 26.75 7.15 -10.46
C ALA A 597 26.90 8.67 -10.59
N TYR A 598 27.49 9.16 -11.69
CA TYR A 598 27.59 10.59 -11.98
C TYR A 598 26.23 11.26 -12.16
N LYS A 599 25.30 10.61 -12.88
CA LYS A 599 23.92 11.11 -13.03
C LYS A 599 23.25 11.25 -11.65
N LYS A 600 23.32 10.21 -10.82
CA LYS A 600 22.72 10.23 -9.47
C LYS A 600 23.34 11.28 -8.55
N LEU A 601 24.66 11.47 -8.63
CA LEU A 601 25.33 12.53 -7.89
C LEU A 601 24.88 13.91 -8.38
N TYR A 602 24.71 14.09 -9.69
CA TYR A 602 24.18 15.33 -10.25
C TYR A 602 22.77 15.63 -9.74
N ASP A 603 21.89 14.63 -9.71
CA ASP A 603 20.53 14.77 -9.17
C ASP A 603 20.55 15.16 -7.67
N MET A 604 21.44 14.57 -6.88
CA MET A 604 21.64 14.91 -5.46
C MET A 604 22.16 16.35 -5.27
N VAL A 605 23.09 16.79 -6.10
CA VAL A 605 23.61 18.17 -6.07
C VAL A 605 22.50 19.14 -6.49
N ASN A 606 21.72 18.81 -7.52
CA ASN A 606 20.59 19.63 -7.93
C ASN A 606 19.57 19.78 -6.79
N PHE A 607 19.25 18.73 -6.05
CA PHE A 607 18.41 18.82 -4.86
C PHE A 607 18.97 19.80 -3.81
N CYS A 608 20.29 19.79 -3.58
CA CYS A 608 20.91 20.71 -2.62
C CYS A 608 20.85 22.18 -3.05
N GLU A 609 20.88 22.44 -4.35
CA GLU A 609 21.03 23.79 -4.90
C GLU A 609 19.72 24.38 -5.42
N CYS A 610 18.70 23.55 -5.64
CA CYS A 610 17.44 23.99 -6.20
C CYS A 610 16.71 25.00 -5.31
N ARG A 611 15.85 25.78 -5.96
CA ARG A 611 15.02 26.83 -5.35
C ARG A 611 13.55 26.42 -5.24
N THR A 612 13.18 25.32 -5.87
CA THR A 612 11.82 24.77 -5.78
C THR A 612 11.66 23.96 -4.50
N CYS A 613 10.42 23.63 -4.16
CA CYS A 613 10.08 22.77 -3.03
C CYS A 613 10.90 21.47 -3.05
N HIS A 614 11.65 21.18 -1.98
CA HIS A 614 12.44 19.94 -1.85
C HIS A 614 11.58 18.68 -1.99
N ARG A 615 10.37 18.71 -1.41
CA ARG A 615 9.41 17.61 -1.49
C ARG A 615 9.01 17.33 -2.94
N LYS A 616 8.77 18.38 -3.72
CA LYS A 616 8.45 18.25 -5.15
C LYS A 616 9.58 17.55 -5.91
N ILE A 617 10.84 17.97 -5.69
CA ILE A 617 12.01 17.37 -6.33
C ILE A 617 12.13 15.88 -5.98
N LEU A 618 11.96 15.53 -4.70
CA LEU A 618 12.03 14.14 -4.24
C LEU A 618 10.94 13.29 -4.89
N LEU A 619 9.69 13.75 -4.89
CA LEU A 619 8.57 13.00 -5.47
C LEU A 619 8.70 12.87 -7.00
N ASP A 620 9.03 13.97 -7.68
CA ASP A 620 9.26 13.98 -9.14
C ASP A 620 10.41 13.01 -9.51
N TYR A 621 11.48 12.95 -8.71
CA TYR A 621 12.59 12.02 -8.90
C TYR A 621 12.17 10.55 -8.86
N PHE A 622 11.25 10.18 -7.97
CA PHE A 622 10.69 8.82 -7.90
C PHE A 622 9.51 8.58 -8.87
N GLY A 623 9.16 9.56 -9.69
CA GLY A 623 8.08 9.47 -10.67
C GLY A 623 6.68 9.64 -10.09
N GLU A 624 6.57 10.30 -8.93
CA GLU A 624 5.30 10.73 -8.34
C GLU A 624 5.08 12.21 -8.60
N ALA A 625 4.05 12.56 -9.37
CA ALA A 625 3.75 13.95 -9.68
C ALA A 625 3.21 14.68 -8.43
N TYR A 626 3.92 15.72 -7.99
CA TYR A 626 3.44 16.61 -6.93
C TYR A 626 2.90 17.91 -7.53
N HIS A 627 1.59 18.10 -7.44
CA HIS A 627 0.90 19.20 -8.11
C HIS A 627 1.01 20.55 -7.37
N GLU A 628 1.34 20.53 -6.09
CA GLU A 628 1.53 21.75 -5.31
C GLU A 628 2.92 22.36 -5.54
N THR A 629 3.01 23.68 -5.53
CA THR A 629 4.26 24.41 -5.68
C THR A 629 4.96 24.67 -4.33
N ASN A 630 4.21 24.62 -3.23
CA ASN A 630 4.70 24.89 -1.89
C ASN A 630 4.13 23.84 -0.91
N CYS A 631 4.99 23.08 -0.25
CA CYS A 631 4.56 22.04 0.70
C CYS A 631 4.37 22.53 2.14
N GLY A 632 4.69 23.80 2.43
CA GLY A 632 4.63 24.38 3.78
C GLY A 632 5.59 23.79 4.79
N ASN A 633 6.44 22.82 4.41
CA ASN A 633 7.27 22.03 5.33
C ASN A 633 8.66 21.71 4.76
N CYS A 634 9.29 22.66 4.07
CA CYS A 634 10.72 22.64 3.74
C CYS A 634 11.29 24.07 3.73
N ASP A 635 12.61 24.22 3.87
CA ASP A 635 13.27 25.52 3.93
C ASP A 635 12.99 26.41 2.71
N ASN A 636 13.05 25.87 1.48
CA ASN A 636 12.71 26.62 0.26
C ASN A 636 11.26 27.15 0.23
N CYS A 637 10.36 26.50 0.96
CA CYS A 637 8.94 26.85 1.04
C CYS A 637 8.62 27.80 2.19
N LEU A 638 9.30 27.65 3.32
CA LEU A 638 9.13 28.48 4.51
C LEU A 638 9.89 29.80 4.41
N GLU A 639 11.07 29.76 3.79
CA GLU A 639 11.95 30.91 3.58
C GLU A 639 12.33 31.00 2.08
N PRO A 640 11.40 31.43 1.20
CA PRO A 640 11.68 31.53 -0.22
C PRO A 640 12.86 32.50 -0.46
N LYS A 641 13.89 32.02 -1.15
CA LYS A 641 15.09 32.82 -1.43
C LYS A 641 14.74 33.98 -2.37
N GLU A 642 14.84 35.23 -1.88
CA GLU A 642 14.60 36.44 -2.67
C GLU A 642 15.41 36.43 -3.98
N THR A 643 14.81 36.94 -5.06
CA THR A 643 15.46 37.11 -6.37
C THR A 643 15.86 38.56 -6.59
N ILE A 644 16.93 38.76 -7.36
CA ILE A 644 17.31 40.06 -7.93
C ILE A 644 17.47 39.91 -9.45
N ASP A 645 17.31 41.02 -10.17
CA ASP A 645 17.77 41.10 -11.57
C ASP A 645 19.30 40.97 -11.59
N GLY A 646 19.76 39.78 -11.95
CA GLY A 646 21.16 39.41 -12.03
C GLY A 646 21.75 39.58 -13.42
N THR A 647 21.04 40.21 -14.37
CA THR A 647 21.49 40.33 -15.77
C THR A 647 22.87 41.00 -15.86
N ILE A 648 23.10 42.08 -15.12
CA ILE A 648 24.41 42.77 -15.09
C ILE A 648 25.49 41.89 -14.46
N ILE A 649 25.14 41.15 -13.40
CA ILE A 649 26.04 40.22 -12.69
C ILE A 649 26.48 39.11 -13.67
N ALA A 650 25.52 38.54 -14.40
CA ALA A 650 25.77 37.53 -15.43
C ALA A 650 26.63 38.07 -16.57
N GLN A 651 26.37 39.28 -17.07
CA GLN A 651 27.18 39.92 -18.11
C GLN A 651 28.64 40.13 -17.68
N LYS A 652 28.88 40.56 -16.43
CA LYS A 652 30.23 40.70 -15.87
C LYS A 652 30.97 39.36 -15.83
N ILE A 653 30.30 38.30 -15.37
CA ILE A 653 30.86 36.95 -15.30
C ILE A 653 31.17 36.41 -16.70
N ILE A 654 30.19 36.44 -17.61
CA ILE A 654 30.32 35.92 -18.97
C ILE A 654 31.41 36.68 -19.74
N SER A 655 31.46 38.02 -19.61
CA SER A 655 32.52 38.84 -20.20
C SER A 655 33.90 38.48 -19.65
N CYS A 656 34.02 38.27 -18.33
CA CYS A 656 35.27 37.85 -17.71
C CYS A 656 35.73 36.47 -18.23
N VAL A 657 34.82 35.50 -18.32
CA VAL A 657 35.10 34.14 -18.83
C VAL A 657 35.56 34.19 -20.30
N SER A 658 34.91 35.03 -21.12
CA SER A 658 35.31 35.28 -22.51
C SER A 658 36.71 35.89 -22.63
N GLN A 659 37.00 36.94 -21.85
CA GLN A 659 38.30 37.65 -21.88
C GLN A 659 39.48 36.74 -21.52
N VAL A 660 39.27 35.75 -20.64
CA VAL A 660 40.30 34.77 -20.26
C VAL A 660 40.27 33.50 -21.12
N LYS A 661 39.55 33.53 -22.24
CA LYS A 661 39.47 32.47 -23.26
C LYS A 661 39.01 31.12 -22.71
N GLU A 662 38.14 31.12 -21.70
CA GLU A 662 37.54 29.90 -21.13
C GLU A 662 38.56 28.89 -20.55
N ARG A 663 39.70 29.37 -20.03
CA ARG A 663 40.81 28.51 -19.56
C ARG A 663 40.90 28.34 -18.04
N PHE A 664 40.01 28.94 -17.28
CA PHE A 664 40.18 29.08 -15.83
C PHE A 664 38.92 28.70 -15.06
N GLY A 665 39.12 28.17 -13.85
CA GLY A 665 38.05 27.77 -12.95
C GLY A 665 37.48 28.93 -12.13
N ILE A 666 36.34 28.67 -11.47
CA ILE A 666 35.53 29.65 -10.72
C ILE A 666 36.37 30.56 -9.82
N ASN A 667 37.27 30.01 -9.00
CA ASN A 667 38.06 30.81 -8.06
C ASN A 667 38.96 31.85 -8.74
N TYR A 668 39.47 31.53 -9.93
CA TYR A 668 40.33 32.44 -10.68
C TYR A 668 39.50 33.54 -11.36
N ILE A 669 38.32 33.19 -11.88
CA ILE A 669 37.34 34.17 -12.40
C ILE A 669 36.92 35.16 -11.30
N VAL A 670 36.63 34.64 -10.10
CA VAL A 670 36.29 35.45 -8.91
C VAL A 670 37.45 36.36 -8.51
N ASP A 671 38.68 35.86 -8.53
CA ASP A 671 39.86 36.67 -8.22
C ASP A 671 40.04 37.83 -9.21
N ILE A 672 39.68 37.65 -10.49
CA ILE A 672 39.71 38.74 -11.50
C ILE A 672 38.61 39.75 -11.17
N LEU A 673 37.35 39.31 -11.10
CA LEU A 673 36.19 40.19 -10.85
C LEU A 673 36.36 41.01 -9.57
N TYR A 674 36.90 40.40 -8.51
CA TYR A 674 37.14 41.05 -7.23
C TYR A 674 38.36 41.99 -7.23
N GLY A 675 39.30 41.81 -8.17
CA GLY A 675 40.55 42.58 -8.20
C GLY A 675 41.58 42.09 -7.18
N SER A 676 41.74 40.77 -7.06
CA SER A 676 42.70 40.13 -6.13
C SER A 676 44.15 40.44 -6.52
N LYS A 677 45.04 40.65 -5.53
CA LYS A 677 46.50 40.84 -5.73
C LYS A 677 47.27 39.53 -5.89
N ASN A 678 46.59 38.44 -6.27
CA ASN A 678 47.19 37.13 -6.39
C ASN A 678 48.22 37.12 -7.54
N GLN A 679 49.47 36.72 -7.24
CA GLN A 679 50.60 36.79 -8.17
C GLN A 679 50.35 36.06 -9.50
N LYS A 680 49.49 35.02 -9.50
CA LYS A 680 49.13 34.31 -10.74
C LYS A 680 48.36 35.19 -11.73
N LEU A 681 47.52 36.12 -11.25
CA LEU A 681 46.79 37.05 -12.12
C LEU A 681 47.75 38.05 -12.77
N ILE A 682 48.65 38.62 -11.98
CA ILE A 682 49.66 39.59 -12.44
C ILE A 682 50.61 38.93 -13.45
N ARG A 683 51.06 37.70 -13.17
CA ARG A 683 51.93 36.94 -14.08
C ARG A 683 51.26 36.68 -15.44
N ASN A 684 49.96 36.43 -15.44
CA ASN A 684 49.19 36.21 -16.66
C ASN A 684 48.74 37.52 -17.35
N ARG A 685 49.07 38.69 -16.80
CA ARG A 685 48.59 40.01 -17.23
C ARG A 685 47.06 40.11 -17.25
N HIS A 686 46.40 39.48 -16.28
CA HIS A 686 44.94 39.55 -16.14
C HIS A 686 44.49 40.69 -15.22
N ASP A 687 45.44 41.41 -14.63
CA ASP A 687 45.26 42.65 -13.85
C ASP A 687 44.96 43.88 -14.74
N ILE A 688 45.25 43.80 -16.04
CA ILE A 688 44.95 44.86 -17.03
C ILE A 688 43.63 44.64 -17.80
N LEU A 689 42.92 43.54 -17.54
CA LEU A 689 41.65 43.23 -18.21
C LEU A 689 40.55 44.19 -17.74
N GLY A 690 39.62 44.55 -18.63
CA GLY A 690 38.48 45.40 -18.28
C GLY A 690 37.55 44.78 -17.22
N ALA A 691 37.58 43.44 -17.07
CA ALA A 691 36.86 42.73 -16.01
C ALA A 691 37.58 42.76 -14.64
N TYR A 692 38.86 43.16 -14.58
CA TYR A 692 39.63 43.15 -13.33
C TYR A 692 39.12 44.21 -12.35
N GLY A 693 38.67 43.77 -11.18
CA GLY A 693 38.10 44.66 -10.15
C GLY A 693 36.76 45.28 -10.53
N ALA A 694 36.10 44.82 -11.60
CA ALA A 694 34.80 45.32 -12.05
C ALA A 694 33.63 44.85 -11.17
N GLY A 695 33.88 43.96 -10.20
CA GLY A 695 32.90 43.33 -9.33
C GLY A 695 33.12 43.58 -7.84
N LYS A 696 33.70 44.70 -7.42
CA LYS A 696 33.99 44.97 -5.99
C LYS A 696 32.76 45.08 -5.10
N GLU A 697 31.57 45.23 -5.68
CA GLU A 697 30.30 45.33 -4.97
C GLU A 697 29.87 44.03 -4.27
N TYR A 698 30.42 42.88 -4.66
CA TYR A 698 30.13 41.59 -4.01
C TYR A 698 31.40 40.94 -3.46
N SER A 699 31.25 40.24 -2.34
CA SER A 699 32.30 39.42 -1.75
C SER A 699 32.69 38.26 -2.66
N LYS A 700 33.88 37.69 -2.45
CA LYS A 700 34.33 36.49 -3.19
C LYS A 700 33.35 35.32 -3.05
N LYS A 701 32.75 35.13 -1.86
CA LYS A 701 31.75 34.07 -1.62
C LYS A 701 30.48 34.31 -2.47
N GLN A 702 30.02 35.55 -2.56
CA GLN A 702 28.84 35.90 -3.37
C GLN A 702 29.11 35.71 -4.87
N TRP A 703 30.26 36.12 -5.38
CA TRP A 703 30.64 35.85 -6.78
C TRP A 703 30.73 34.36 -7.09
N GLN A 704 31.28 33.56 -6.18
CA GLN A 704 31.28 32.11 -6.34
C GLN A 704 29.85 31.54 -6.41
N ALA A 705 28.92 32.06 -5.61
CA ALA A 705 27.52 31.64 -5.64
C ALA A 705 26.86 31.99 -6.99
N PHE A 706 27.03 33.21 -7.48
CA PHE A 706 26.48 33.63 -8.77
C PHE A 706 27.01 32.81 -9.95
N ILE A 707 28.32 32.52 -9.99
CA ILE A 707 28.91 31.72 -11.07
C ILE A 707 28.35 30.29 -11.05
N ARG A 708 28.13 29.71 -9.87
CA ARG A 708 27.52 28.37 -9.74
C ARG A 708 26.06 28.37 -10.16
N GLU A 709 25.30 29.37 -9.73
CA GLU A 709 23.88 29.52 -10.11
C GLU A 709 23.73 29.68 -11.64
N LEU A 710 24.60 30.47 -12.29
CA LEU A 710 24.61 30.58 -13.75
C LEU A 710 24.98 29.28 -14.45
N ALA A 711 25.87 28.47 -13.85
CA ALA A 711 26.18 27.14 -14.39
C ALA A 711 24.99 26.18 -14.24
N GLN A 712 24.25 26.25 -13.13
CA GLN A 712 23.05 25.45 -12.91
C GLN A 712 21.91 25.82 -13.86
N LEU A 713 21.73 27.12 -14.13
CA LEU A 713 20.72 27.63 -15.07
C LEU A 713 21.09 27.34 -16.55
N GLY A 714 22.25 26.74 -16.82
CA GLY A 714 22.68 26.39 -18.19
C GLY A 714 23.39 27.52 -18.94
N TYR A 715 23.54 28.70 -18.33
CA TYR A 715 24.24 29.84 -18.92
C TYR A 715 25.76 29.70 -18.88
N LEU A 716 26.32 28.79 -18.08
CA LEU A 716 27.74 28.45 -18.06
C LEU A 716 27.90 26.94 -17.99
N LYS A 717 29.03 26.41 -18.46
CA LYS A 717 29.36 24.99 -18.32
C LYS A 717 30.71 24.84 -17.62
N SER A 718 30.84 23.82 -16.78
CA SER A 718 32.13 23.42 -16.20
C SER A 718 32.68 22.22 -16.97
N GLU A 719 33.95 22.25 -17.37
CA GLU A 719 34.59 21.18 -18.15
C GLU A 719 35.97 20.80 -17.58
N GLY A 720 36.30 19.50 -17.57
CA GLY A 720 37.60 18.96 -17.13
C GLY A 720 37.61 18.34 -15.72
N ASP A 721 38.32 17.21 -15.58
CA ASP A 721 38.21 16.33 -14.40
C ASP A 721 39.00 16.86 -13.18
N LYS A 722 40.28 17.18 -13.36
CA LYS A 722 41.18 17.55 -12.24
C LYS A 722 41.18 19.06 -11.94
N TYR A 723 40.84 19.88 -12.94
CA TYR A 723 40.79 21.34 -12.84
C TYR A 723 39.62 21.87 -13.68
N PRO A 724 38.39 21.90 -13.11
CA PRO A 724 37.21 22.34 -13.85
C PRO A 724 37.37 23.80 -14.31
N ILE A 725 37.35 24.00 -15.63
CA ILE A 725 37.35 25.32 -16.28
C ILE A 725 35.92 25.75 -16.58
N VAL A 726 35.65 27.05 -16.47
CA VAL A 726 34.34 27.62 -16.80
C VAL A 726 34.31 27.98 -18.28
N LYS A 727 33.33 27.45 -19.01
CA LYS A 727 33.06 27.70 -20.43
C LYS A 727 31.71 28.36 -20.64
N LEU A 728 31.59 29.02 -21.78
CA LEU A 728 30.34 29.65 -22.22
C LEU A 728 29.45 28.62 -22.93
N THR A 729 28.14 28.85 -22.89
CA THR A 729 27.11 28.09 -23.60
C THR A 729 26.45 28.99 -24.66
N PRO A 730 25.67 28.45 -25.61
CA PRO A 730 24.93 29.29 -26.55
C PRO A 730 24.05 30.34 -25.85
N GLN A 731 23.44 29.99 -24.71
CA GLN A 731 22.61 30.90 -23.90
C GLN A 731 23.41 32.04 -23.26
N SER A 732 24.73 31.90 -23.06
CA SER A 732 25.57 33.01 -22.59
C SER A 732 25.58 34.19 -23.57
N CYS A 733 25.48 33.90 -24.87
CA CYS A 733 25.48 34.91 -25.93
C CYS A 733 24.17 35.71 -25.94
N ASP A 734 23.05 35.09 -25.56
CA ASP A 734 21.74 35.74 -25.52
C ASP A 734 21.66 36.78 -24.38
N ILE A 735 22.32 36.51 -23.24
CA ILE A 735 22.47 37.48 -22.14
C ILE A 735 23.36 38.66 -22.53
N LEU A 736 24.48 38.41 -23.21
CA LEU A 736 25.39 39.47 -23.67
C LEU A 736 24.75 40.35 -24.74
N SER A 737 23.90 39.79 -25.59
CA SER A 737 23.16 40.52 -26.64
C SER A 737 21.88 41.20 -26.13
N LYS A 738 21.62 41.18 -24.81
CA LYS A 738 20.43 41.75 -24.14
C LYS A 738 19.09 41.18 -24.64
N LYS A 739 19.08 39.96 -25.18
CA LYS A 739 17.85 39.29 -25.64
C LYS A 739 17.09 38.62 -24.50
N GLU A 740 17.78 38.26 -23.42
CA GLU A 740 17.23 37.53 -22.27
C GLU A 740 17.76 38.13 -20.96
N GLY A 741 16.89 38.32 -19.98
CA GLY A 741 17.25 38.74 -18.62
C GLY A 741 17.45 37.56 -17.69
N VAL A 742 18.29 37.71 -16.66
CA VAL A 742 18.59 36.63 -15.71
C VAL A 742 18.17 37.02 -14.31
N LEU A 743 17.36 36.19 -13.66
CA LEU A 743 17.04 36.31 -12.24
C LEU A 743 18.02 35.46 -11.42
N LEU A 744 18.77 36.10 -10.51
CA LEU A 744 19.70 35.42 -9.61
C LEU A 744 19.19 35.48 -8.17
N THR A 745 19.72 34.60 -7.32
CA THR A 745 19.41 34.60 -5.89
C THR A 745 20.04 35.82 -5.24
N LYS A 746 19.25 36.61 -4.53
CA LYS A 746 19.78 37.70 -3.70
C LYS A 746 20.71 37.08 -2.65
N PRO A 747 22.00 37.45 -2.61
CA PRO A 747 22.89 36.89 -1.62
C PRO A 747 22.45 37.36 -0.23
N ALA A 748 22.28 36.41 0.69
CA ALA A 748 21.87 36.72 2.06
C ALA A 748 22.87 37.69 2.72
N GLU A 749 22.35 38.76 3.33
CA GLU A 749 23.07 39.46 4.40
C GLU A 749 23.14 38.52 5.62
N GLU A 750 24.18 38.63 6.45
CA GLU A 750 24.26 37.88 7.72
C GLU A 750 23.13 38.36 8.64
N VAL A 751 21.93 37.83 8.46
CA VAL A 751 20.75 38.12 9.26
C VAL A 751 20.60 37.03 10.31
N GLN A 752 20.45 37.50 11.55
CA GLN A 752 20.16 36.68 12.73
C GLN A 752 18.86 35.91 12.52
N ILE A 753 18.91 34.61 12.80
CA ILE A 753 17.80 33.68 12.66
C ILE A 753 16.66 34.09 13.61
N ALA A 754 15.63 34.73 13.07
CA ALA A 754 14.34 34.88 13.73
C ALA A 754 13.45 33.70 13.35
N GLN A 755 13.49 32.64 14.16
CA GLN A 755 12.61 31.48 14.02
C GLN A 755 11.19 31.83 14.46
N LYS A 756 10.24 31.81 13.51
CA LYS A 756 8.82 31.66 13.83
C LYS A 756 8.53 30.19 14.11
N TYR A 757 8.21 29.90 15.36
CA TYR A 757 7.69 28.60 15.78
C TYR A 757 6.18 28.53 15.44
N PHE A 758 5.75 27.35 15.00
CA PHE A 758 4.37 26.91 15.18
C PHE A 758 4.32 26.18 16.52
N ASP A 759 3.47 26.66 17.44
CA ASP A 759 3.22 25.99 18.73
C ASP A 759 2.62 24.59 18.48
N GLU A 760 3.16 23.56 19.16
CA GLU A 760 2.53 22.24 19.19
C GLU A 760 1.47 22.21 20.32
N ASP A 761 0.24 21.78 20.01
CA ASP A 761 -0.92 21.71 20.93
C ASP A 761 -0.85 20.55 21.96
N PHE A 762 0.17 20.51 22.82
CA PHE A 762 0.18 19.60 24.00
C PHE A 762 1.04 20.08 25.16
N ASN A 763 0.78 19.55 26.35
CA ASN A 763 1.50 19.93 27.56
C ASN A 763 2.88 19.27 27.66
N HIS A 764 3.95 20.01 27.35
CA HIS A 764 5.33 19.51 27.44
C HIS A 764 5.72 18.99 28.83
N GLY A 765 5.24 19.61 29.90
CA GLY A 765 5.53 19.17 31.27
C GLY A 765 4.97 17.77 31.56
N LEU A 766 3.71 17.54 31.21
CA LEU A 766 3.07 16.23 31.37
C LEU A 766 3.71 15.19 30.44
N PHE A 767 4.00 15.56 29.18
CA PHE A 767 4.65 14.66 28.24
C PHE A 767 5.98 14.11 28.78
N GLU A 768 6.82 14.95 29.38
CA GLU A 768 8.11 14.52 29.96
C GLU A 768 7.93 13.58 31.16
N ILE A 769 6.92 13.82 32.01
CA ILE A 769 6.59 12.94 33.14
C ILE A 769 6.15 11.57 32.62
N LEU A 770 5.21 11.54 31.67
CA LEU A 770 4.72 10.29 31.09
C LEU A 770 5.82 9.54 30.33
N ARG A 771 6.75 10.27 29.70
CA ARG A 771 7.92 9.70 29.04
C ARG A 771 8.86 9.03 30.05
N SER A 772 9.08 9.64 31.20
CA SER A 772 9.87 9.06 32.31
C SER A 772 9.21 7.78 32.85
N LEU A 773 7.92 7.86 33.18
CA LEU A 773 7.15 6.71 33.67
C LEU A 773 7.20 5.53 32.67
N ARG A 774 7.02 5.83 31.38
CA ARG A 774 7.13 4.82 30.32
C ARG A 774 8.51 4.17 30.30
N LYS A 775 9.59 4.94 30.46
CA LYS A 775 10.96 4.42 30.47
C LYS A 775 11.21 3.52 31.68
N GLU A 776 10.76 3.93 32.87
CA GLU A 776 10.88 3.11 34.09
C GLU A 776 10.18 1.75 33.93
N LEU A 777 8.97 1.73 33.38
CA LEU A 777 8.23 0.49 33.12
C LEU A 777 8.89 -0.38 32.05
N ALA A 778 9.44 0.25 30.99
CA ALA A 778 10.16 -0.45 29.93
C ALA A 778 11.43 -1.12 30.45
N ASP A 779 12.18 -0.43 31.31
CA ASP A 779 13.40 -0.95 31.92
C ASP A 779 13.10 -2.10 32.88
N ALA A 780 12.01 -2.01 33.65
CA ALA A 780 11.56 -3.08 34.54
C ALA A 780 11.21 -4.37 33.78
N GLU A 781 10.79 -4.26 32.52
CA GLU A 781 10.39 -5.38 31.65
C GLU A 781 11.44 -5.72 30.57
N ASP A 782 12.61 -5.08 30.61
CA ASP A 782 13.71 -5.21 29.63
C ASP A 782 13.31 -5.02 28.16
N MET A 783 12.36 -4.11 27.90
CA MET A 783 11.79 -3.88 26.56
C MET A 783 11.89 -2.41 26.12
N PRO A 784 11.94 -2.12 24.80
CA PRO A 784 11.98 -0.74 24.32
C PRO A 784 10.76 0.12 24.75
N PRO A 785 10.95 1.41 25.12
CA PRO A 785 9.87 2.26 25.63
C PRO A 785 8.65 2.38 24.72
N TYR A 786 8.85 2.46 23.40
CA TYR A 786 7.75 2.62 22.45
C TYR A 786 6.82 1.40 22.37
N ILE A 787 7.26 0.22 22.83
CA ILE A 787 6.41 -0.99 22.90
C ILE A 787 5.30 -0.80 23.94
N ILE A 788 5.58 -0.09 25.05
CA ILE A 788 4.57 0.28 26.04
C ILE A 788 3.59 1.28 25.41
N PHE A 789 4.04 2.47 25.05
CA PHE A 789 3.24 3.46 24.32
C PHE A 789 4.12 4.25 23.34
N HIS A 790 3.62 4.54 22.15
CA HIS A 790 4.28 5.45 21.22
C HIS A 790 4.26 6.90 21.74
N ASP A 791 5.19 7.74 21.29
CA ASP A 791 5.21 9.17 21.64
C ASP A 791 3.92 9.88 21.20
N SER A 792 3.30 9.44 20.10
CA SER A 792 1.99 9.95 19.65
C SER A 792 0.88 9.68 20.68
N SER A 793 0.87 8.51 21.32
CA SER A 793 -0.05 8.19 22.41
C SER A 793 0.23 9.06 23.64
N LEU A 794 1.50 9.27 24.00
CA LEU A 794 1.86 10.14 25.13
C LEU A 794 1.48 11.61 24.87
N LYS A 795 1.68 12.12 23.65
CA LYS A 795 1.21 13.46 23.26
C LYS A 795 -0.31 13.54 23.35
N ALA A 796 -1.04 12.55 22.84
CA ALA A 796 -2.50 12.50 22.96
C ALA A 796 -2.97 12.48 24.43
N MET A 797 -2.28 11.77 25.33
CA MET A 797 -2.53 11.82 26.78
C MET A 797 -2.25 13.22 27.34
N ALA A 798 -1.16 13.86 26.92
CA ALA A 798 -0.77 15.20 27.33
C ALA A 798 -1.63 16.33 26.73
N THR A 799 -2.44 16.03 25.70
CA THR A 799 -3.45 16.92 25.14
C THR A 799 -4.81 16.72 25.80
N GLN A 800 -5.24 15.46 25.97
CA GLN A 800 -6.61 15.12 26.38
C GLN A 800 -6.78 14.95 27.90
N PHE A 801 -5.70 14.80 28.67
CA PHE A 801 -5.71 14.62 30.13
C PHE A 801 -6.73 13.57 30.61
N PRO A 802 -6.65 12.30 30.16
CA PRO A 802 -7.58 11.26 30.60
C PRO A 802 -7.48 11.01 32.11
N ARG A 803 -8.56 11.30 32.84
CA ARG A 803 -8.65 11.14 34.31
C ARG A 803 -9.32 9.83 34.76
N SER A 804 -9.74 8.99 33.82
CA SER A 804 -10.39 7.70 34.09
C SER A 804 -9.87 6.62 33.12
N LEU A 805 -9.95 5.34 33.50
CA LEU A 805 -9.61 4.23 32.60
C LEU A 805 -10.49 4.23 31.33
N SER A 806 -11.75 4.65 31.43
CA SER A 806 -12.65 4.77 30.27
C SER A 806 -12.22 5.85 29.29
N ASP A 807 -11.67 6.97 29.77
CA ASP A 807 -11.15 8.03 28.89
C ASP A 807 -9.78 7.67 28.35
N PHE A 808 -8.96 6.98 29.16
CA PHE A 808 -7.66 6.46 28.74
C PHE A 808 -7.81 5.46 27.58
N ARG A 809 -8.84 4.61 27.59
CA ARG A 809 -9.16 3.67 26.49
C ARG A 809 -9.42 4.36 25.13
N LYS A 810 -9.84 5.63 25.13
CA LYS A 810 -10.13 6.37 23.88
C LYS A 810 -8.86 6.90 23.21
N ILE A 811 -7.71 6.85 23.89
CA ILE A 811 -6.43 7.29 23.35
C ILE A 811 -5.91 6.28 22.32
N GLY A 812 -5.55 6.77 21.13
CA GLY A 812 -4.94 5.95 20.09
C GLY A 812 -3.68 5.24 20.58
N GLY A 813 -3.62 3.91 20.41
CA GLY A 813 -2.53 3.06 20.89
C GLY A 813 -2.76 2.39 22.26
N VAL A 814 -3.90 2.63 22.91
CA VAL A 814 -4.32 1.96 24.16
C VAL A 814 -5.27 0.80 23.84
N GLY A 815 -4.73 -0.42 23.71
CA GLY A 815 -5.52 -1.65 23.58
C GLY A 815 -5.89 -2.26 24.95
N GLU A 816 -6.77 -3.28 24.96
CA GLU A 816 -7.28 -3.88 26.21
C GLU A 816 -6.16 -4.40 27.14
N SER A 817 -5.19 -5.13 26.59
CA SER A 817 -4.04 -5.62 27.38
C SER A 817 -3.18 -4.50 27.97
N LYS A 818 -2.97 -3.40 27.24
CA LYS A 818 -2.21 -2.24 27.72
C LYS A 818 -2.99 -1.43 28.76
N LEU A 819 -4.32 -1.37 28.63
CA LEU A 819 -5.20 -0.74 29.59
C LEU A 819 -5.17 -1.47 30.93
N GLU A 820 -5.26 -2.81 30.92
CA GLU A 820 -5.18 -3.62 32.14
C GLU A 820 -3.81 -3.52 32.80
N LYS A 821 -2.73 -3.58 32.01
CA LYS A 821 -1.37 -3.67 32.55
C LYS A 821 -0.79 -2.31 33.00
N TYR A 822 -1.08 -1.23 32.26
CA TYR A 822 -0.46 0.08 32.48
C TYR A 822 -1.45 1.21 32.76
N GLY A 823 -2.75 1.00 32.53
CA GLY A 823 -3.75 2.07 32.56
C GLY A 823 -3.84 2.79 33.90
N GLU A 824 -3.84 2.04 35.02
CA GLU A 824 -3.93 2.64 36.36
C GLU A 824 -2.72 3.53 36.68
N LEU A 825 -1.51 3.08 36.32
CA LEU A 825 -0.27 3.80 36.57
C LEU A 825 -0.23 5.13 35.80
N PHE A 826 -0.58 5.11 34.52
CA PHE A 826 -0.59 6.32 33.69
C PHE A 826 -1.72 7.28 34.08
N VAL A 827 -2.93 6.79 34.34
CA VAL A 827 -4.05 7.64 34.78
C VAL A 827 -3.72 8.30 36.12
N LYS A 828 -3.12 7.57 37.06
CA LYS A 828 -2.69 8.11 38.35
C LYS A 828 -1.71 9.27 38.16
N GLU A 829 -0.66 9.10 37.34
CA GLU A 829 0.34 10.15 37.11
C GLU A 829 -0.28 11.40 36.45
N ILE A 830 -1.24 11.21 35.54
CA ILE A 830 -1.98 12.31 34.89
C ILE A 830 -2.87 13.05 35.89
N VAL A 831 -3.56 12.32 36.78
CA VAL A 831 -4.39 12.90 37.86
C VAL A 831 -3.50 13.66 38.84
N ASP A 832 -2.42 13.05 39.32
CA ASP A 832 -1.46 13.69 40.22
C ASP A 832 -0.87 14.98 39.62
N TYR A 833 -0.58 14.98 38.32
CA TYR A 833 -0.12 16.19 37.61
C TYR A 833 -1.20 17.28 37.55
N CYS A 834 -2.46 16.90 37.32
CA CYS A 834 -3.59 17.84 37.31
C CYS A 834 -3.81 18.46 38.70
N GLU A 835 -3.81 17.64 39.76
CA GLU A 835 -4.03 18.07 41.14
C GLU A 835 -2.89 18.98 41.65
N LYS A 836 -1.63 18.64 41.35
CA LYS A 836 -0.46 19.48 41.68
C LYS A 836 -0.50 20.85 40.99
N ARG A 837 -1.07 20.95 39.78
CA ARG A 837 -1.23 22.21 39.06
C ARG A 837 -2.43 23.04 39.52
N GLU A 838 -3.53 22.40 39.93
CA GLU A 838 -4.68 23.10 40.54
C GLU A 838 -4.26 23.84 41.82
N HIS A 839 -3.26 23.35 42.56
CA HIS A 839 -2.67 24.04 43.72
C HIS A 839 -1.82 25.29 43.37
N ILE A 840 -1.28 25.39 42.15
CA ILE A 840 -0.40 26.50 41.71
C ILE A 840 -1.21 27.68 41.12
N LEU A 841 -2.49 27.49 40.82
CA LEU A 841 -3.38 28.54 40.30
C LEU A 841 -4.06 29.40 41.38
N SER A 842 -3.64 29.29 42.64
CA SER A 842 -4.24 29.98 43.78
C SER A 842 -3.59 31.33 44.14
N PHE A 843 -3.21 32.18 43.17
CA PHE A 843 -2.99 33.63 43.38
C PHE A 843 -3.34 34.45 42.13
N PRO A 844 -3.93 35.67 42.28
CA PRO A 844 -4.81 36.24 41.28
C PRO A 844 -4.06 37.02 40.21
N VAL A 845 -4.33 36.72 38.93
CA VAL A 845 -3.98 37.60 37.81
C VAL A 845 -5.20 37.80 36.92
N LYS A 846 -5.38 39.08 36.58
CA LYS A 846 -6.47 39.75 35.89
C LYS A 846 -6.99 39.02 34.64
N GLU A 847 -8.31 39.01 34.52
CA GLU A 847 -9.05 38.71 33.30
C GLU A 847 -8.62 39.64 32.16
N GLU A 848 -7.97 39.08 31.15
CA GLU A 848 -8.08 39.58 29.77
C GLU A 848 -8.42 38.40 28.86
N ALA A 849 -9.45 38.63 28.07
CA ALA A 849 -10.25 37.63 27.39
C ALA A 849 -9.53 37.01 26.19
N TYR A 850 -9.49 35.67 26.14
CA TYR A 850 -9.41 34.91 24.89
C TYR A 850 -10.57 33.91 24.87
N SER A 851 -11.53 34.19 23.98
CA SER A 851 -12.76 33.42 23.80
C SER A 851 -12.48 32.09 23.12
N ASP A 852 -12.76 31.04 23.87
CA ASP A 852 -12.77 29.63 23.49
C ASP A 852 -13.78 29.33 22.37
N LYS A 853 -13.30 28.82 21.22
CA LYS A 853 -14.13 28.35 20.10
C LYS A 853 -14.14 26.81 20.08
N SER A 854 -14.85 26.18 21.01
CA SER A 854 -15.53 24.89 20.78
C SER A 854 -16.44 24.48 21.96
N LYS A 855 -17.46 25.29 22.30
CA LYS A 855 -18.58 24.80 23.11
C LYS A 855 -19.72 24.35 22.19
N ALA A 856 -20.09 23.07 22.29
CA ALA A 856 -21.38 22.60 21.79
C ALA A 856 -22.48 23.22 22.67
N TYR A 857 -23.14 24.24 22.17
CA TYR A 857 -24.21 24.95 22.88
C TYR A 857 -25.43 24.05 23.08
N SER A 858 -26.06 24.13 24.25
CA SER A 858 -27.38 23.53 24.47
C SER A 858 -28.45 24.24 23.63
N ALA A 859 -29.56 23.57 23.30
CA ALA A 859 -30.63 24.13 22.47
C ALA A 859 -31.20 25.47 23.02
N LYS A 860 -31.14 25.70 24.34
CA LYS A 860 -31.54 26.95 24.99
C LYS A 860 -30.54 28.10 24.80
N GLU A 861 -29.26 27.80 24.64
CA GLU A 861 -28.21 28.80 24.38
C GLU A 861 -28.17 29.21 22.91
N ILE A 862 -28.41 28.27 21.98
CA ILE A 862 -28.53 28.56 20.55
C ILE A 862 -29.71 29.50 20.28
N GLN A 863 -30.83 29.34 20.98
CA GLN A 863 -32.01 30.18 20.82
C GLN A 863 -31.84 31.59 21.38
N LYS A 864 -30.89 31.83 22.29
CA LYS A 864 -30.50 33.17 22.75
C LYS A 864 -29.67 33.94 21.72
N ILE A 865 -28.82 33.24 20.97
CA ILE A 865 -27.90 33.84 19.98
C ILE A 865 -28.58 33.96 18.61
N HIS A 866 -29.40 32.97 18.26
CA HIS A 866 -30.15 32.91 17.00
C HIS A 866 -31.63 32.66 17.28
N PRO A 867 -32.43 33.71 17.53
CA PRO A 867 -33.80 33.58 18.02
C PRO A 867 -34.71 32.77 17.09
N ARG A 868 -34.45 32.78 15.78
CA ARG A 868 -35.24 32.09 14.75
C ARG A 868 -34.58 30.78 14.28
N ALA A 869 -33.57 30.26 14.99
CA ALA A 869 -32.78 29.08 14.57
C ALA A 869 -33.62 27.84 14.23
N TYR A 870 -34.78 27.68 14.90
CA TYR A 870 -35.69 26.54 14.73
C TYR A 870 -37.07 26.92 14.17
N GLU A 871 -37.29 28.18 13.80
CA GLU A 871 -38.56 28.59 13.20
C GLU A 871 -38.67 28.10 11.75
N PRO A 872 -39.87 27.78 11.23
CA PRO A 872 -40.06 27.51 9.81
C PRO A 872 -39.68 28.73 8.95
N TRP A 873 -39.17 28.50 7.74
CA TRP A 873 -38.95 29.57 6.77
C TRP A 873 -40.28 29.98 6.13
N THR A 874 -40.55 31.29 6.05
CA THR A 874 -41.70 31.83 5.30
C THR A 874 -41.32 32.11 3.84
N LYS A 875 -42.32 32.29 2.96
CA LYS A 875 -42.07 32.68 1.57
C LYS A 875 -41.38 34.05 1.46
N GLU A 876 -41.71 34.99 2.33
CA GLU A 876 -41.06 36.30 2.39
C GLU A 876 -39.60 36.19 2.87
N ASP A 877 -39.32 35.31 3.85
CA ASP A 877 -37.94 35.04 4.27
C ASP A 877 -37.12 34.44 3.12
N ASP A 878 -37.71 33.56 2.30
CA ASP A 878 -37.04 33.00 1.13
C ASP A 878 -36.74 34.07 0.09
N GLU A 879 -37.73 34.86 -0.34
CA GLU A 879 -37.54 35.93 -1.34
C GLU A 879 -36.46 36.91 -0.91
N LYS A 880 -36.46 37.30 0.37
CA LYS A 880 -35.44 38.18 0.95
C LYS A 880 -34.07 37.51 1.01
N LEU A 881 -33.99 36.22 1.39
CA LEU A 881 -32.72 35.49 1.46
C LEU A 881 -32.07 35.38 0.07
N ILE A 882 -32.88 35.13 -0.96
CA ILE A 882 -32.42 35.08 -2.36
C ILE A 882 -31.88 36.44 -2.80
N ALA A 883 -32.60 37.53 -2.51
CA ALA A 883 -32.20 38.87 -2.90
C ALA A 883 -30.89 39.30 -2.23
N GLU A 884 -30.75 39.06 -0.94
CA GLU A 884 -29.58 39.43 -0.14
C GLU A 884 -28.35 38.56 -0.44
N TYR A 885 -28.54 37.28 -0.75
CA TYR A 885 -27.43 36.44 -1.20
C TYR A 885 -26.95 36.85 -2.60
N LYS A 886 -27.88 37.17 -3.53
CA LYS A 886 -27.53 37.63 -4.89
C LYS A 886 -26.89 39.02 -4.91
N SER A 887 -27.12 39.86 -3.90
CA SER A 887 -26.45 41.15 -3.76
C SER A 887 -25.01 41.01 -3.23
N GLY A 888 -24.55 39.79 -2.92
CA GLY A 888 -23.16 39.48 -2.59
C GLY A 888 -22.86 39.41 -1.08
N LYS A 889 -23.87 39.41 -0.20
CA LYS A 889 -23.66 39.28 1.24
C LYS A 889 -23.07 37.93 1.63
N ALA A 890 -22.13 37.96 2.56
CA ALA A 890 -21.53 36.75 3.11
C ALA A 890 -22.53 35.97 3.97
N ILE A 891 -22.31 34.67 4.14
CA ILE A 891 -23.20 33.80 4.92
C ILE A 891 -23.31 34.30 6.38
N GLU A 892 -22.23 34.83 6.92
CA GLU A 892 -22.13 35.42 8.25
C GLU A 892 -23.07 36.63 8.41
N GLU A 893 -23.20 37.47 7.39
CA GLU A 893 -24.12 38.62 7.40
C GLU A 893 -25.58 38.18 7.30
N LEU A 894 -25.85 37.13 6.54
CA LEU A 894 -27.19 36.53 6.44
C LEU A 894 -27.61 35.85 7.75
N MET A 895 -26.67 35.31 8.52
CA MET A 895 -26.96 34.74 9.85
C MET A 895 -27.50 35.80 10.82
N GLU A 896 -26.91 36.99 10.82
CA GLU A 896 -27.38 38.12 11.63
C GLU A 896 -28.72 38.64 11.11
N LEU A 897 -28.85 38.85 9.80
CA LEU A 897 -30.06 39.41 9.17
C LEU A 897 -31.31 38.56 9.41
N PHE A 898 -31.16 37.23 9.39
CA PHE A 898 -32.26 36.28 9.60
C PHE A 898 -32.33 35.73 11.03
N GLY A 899 -31.38 36.08 11.89
CA GLY A 899 -31.29 35.58 13.27
C GLY A 899 -31.18 34.05 13.33
N ARG A 900 -30.44 33.44 12.39
CA ARG A 900 -30.33 31.99 12.19
C ARG A 900 -28.87 31.56 12.11
N GLN A 901 -28.60 30.33 12.55
CA GLN A 901 -27.27 29.73 12.49
C GLN A 901 -26.82 29.39 11.05
N ARG A 902 -25.51 29.31 10.84
CA ARG A 902 -24.85 29.04 9.54
C ARG A 902 -25.44 27.83 8.82
N GLY A 903 -25.64 26.74 9.55
CA GLY A 903 -26.21 25.50 9.00
C GLY A 903 -27.63 25.68 8.47
N GLY A 904 -28.45 26.52 9.12
CA GLY A 904 -29.81 26.83 8.69
C GLY A 904 -29.87 27.65 7.41
N ILE A 905 -28.99 28.67 7.29
CA ILE A 905 -28.84 29.48 6.07
C ILE A 905 -28.38 28.60 4.90
N ASN A 906 -27.30 27.83 5.09
CA ASN A 906 -26.74 26.97 4.04
C ASN A 906 -27.71 25.90 3.58
N SER A 907 -28.42 25.24 4.51
CA SER A 907 -29.43 24.23 4.17
C SER A 907 -30.58 24.84 3.36
N ARG A 908 -31.01 26.07 3.69
CA ARG A 908 -32.10 26.73 2.97
C ARG A 908 -31.70 27.18 1.58
N LEU A 909 -30.52 27.80 1.44
CA LEU A 909 -29.96 28.19 0.14
C LEU A 909 -29.76 26.98 -0.79
N LYS A 910 -29.37 25.82 -0.26
CA LYS A 910 -29.33 24.55 -1.03
C LYS A 910 -30.73 24.09 -1.46
N LYS A 911 -31.72 24.14 -0.58
CA LYS A 911 -33.12 23.81 -0.92
C LYS A 911 -33.74 24.76 -1.96
N LEU A 912 -33.32 26.02 -1.97
CA LEU A 912 -33.74 27.03 -2.96
C LEU A 912 -32.93 26.95 -4.26
N GLY A 913 -31.97 26.02 -4.37
CA GLY A 913 -31.18 25.80 -5.58
C GLY A 913 -30.10 26.84 -5.86
N ILE A 914 -29.67 27.59 -4.84
CA ILE A 914 -28.69 28.70 -4.96
C ILE A 914 -27.27 28.25 -4.61
N LEU A 915 -27.14 27.35 -3.65
CA LEU A 915 -25.88 26.67 -3.31
C LEU A 915 -25.96 25.21 -3.80
N SER A 916 -24.87 24.71 -4.39
CA SER A 916 -24.71 23.28 -4.71
C SER A 916 -24.36 22.45 -3.47
#